data_AF-A0A1A8TS34-F1
#
_entry.id   AF-A0A1A8TS34-F1
#
_cell.length_a   1.000
_cell.length_b   1.000
_cell.length_c   1.000
_cell.angle_alpha   90.00
_cell.angle_beta   90.00
_cell.angle_gamma   90.00
#
_symmetry.space_group_name_H-M   'P 1'
#
loop_
_entity.id
_entity.type
_entity.pdbx_description
1 polymer ?
#
loop_
_entity_poly.entity_id
_entity_poly.type
_entity_poly.pdbx_seq_one_letter_code
_entity_poly.pdbx_strand_id
1 'polypeptide(L)'
;MKPFESMKFKHPWRPYQERVLNVIKDHLDDRRLHIVAAPGAGKTTLGLEVFRTLGKPTLVLSPTRVIRDQWIERIKDFVQNEDGSPLDCYQLDWVSNSIQNPQILTSITYQALHAKFAEELSVNEEEDVNLEDDDGLKDDEVNRFIKVIESQNIQMIILDEAHHLRSEWWRALEKVCEYFPNVILVSLTATPPYDAQGSEWNRYEQLCGPIDEEISIPELVKAGTLCAHQDFIWACDATISEKDQIKEYDHRVSTLCDTLFHSTEFEGIVLSHPWLQSEKIEAEIIKEPHVAIALLTYIKAKSLPMKDSLMALLDMKAEDIPELGRHWWQVLLESILFSKTTQHTDVQKQALDHLKKQLKASELLHKRELSLERSRRIDRSLSLSASKVLACSTIHQLEYKHRGERLRQVVLTDYIRDEALSSGLDTGEVNLGAWPVFKSITSSSAIPDQIGLLTGRTSIIPTKKLSLLLRHIKSHHVKTESMGNNGQYQKVVAPLNQLTSAFTELLMNGDIKVLVGTRSLLGEGWDAPAVNSLILASSVGSFMLTNQMRGRAIRVNSKHKDKVSSIWHLVAINTEYDAGWSDVFNLVSRFQTFVGLSEKELAIESGFDRMNATGLKSDNMFNKTAPISRNNKQMVRRYRKRELIAERWKKALTIDGTARVIPSVKTNKIPNLRGFVLKHSFSYLLVQMLVILSGIMTGSFYLSLNNPSLLWVLMLVGIIGALIYKLPQTISMIKIACFFLPVDGALKRIGKALAESLCQAGFIETSIRRMVTNVTKLEDGSFYIALSGCSFYESSVFADCLAEILAPIDNPRYLILREGRFLGSLRDDYHAVPMRFAAKKDLAQLFYKAWQKNVGLSELIYTRTEEGRRRLLRAKMKAFSSTFKDEVKRQDRWQ
;
A
#
# COMPACT_ATOMS: atom_id res chain seq x y z
N MET A 1 -20.82 39.82 14.11
CA MET A 1 -19.49 39.40 14.59
C MET A 1 -19.01 38.26 13.72
N LYS A 2 -17.72 38.17 13.39
CA LYS A 2 -17.19 36.97 12.71
C LYS A 2 -17.31 35.77 13.67
N PRO A 3 -17.71 34.58 13.21
CA PRO A 3 -18.03 33.44 14.09
C PRO A 3 -16.80 32.88 14.84
N PHE A 4 -15.59 33.30 14.49
CA PHE A 4 -14.35 32.71 14.97
C PHE A 4 -14.09 32.89 16.48
N GLU A 5 -14.58 33.98 17.08
CA GLU A 5 -14.38 34.28 18.50
C GLU A 5 -15.37 33.54 19.41
N SER A 6 -16.56 33.19 18.88
CA SER A 6 -17.59 32.45 19.62
C SER A 6 -17.44 30.93 19.52
N MET A 7 -16.70 30.43 18.53
CA MET A 7 -16.41 29.00 18.40
C MET A 7 -15.40 28.56 19.46
N LYS A 8 -15.80 27.62 20.33
CA LYS A 8 -14.91 26.95 21.28
C LYS A 8 -15.25 25.48 21.36
N PHE A 9 -14.28 24.63 21.07
CA PHE A 9 -14.46 23.19 21.17
C PHE A 9 -14.79 22.78 22.62
N LYS A 10 -15.90 22.05 22.80
CA LYS A 10 -16.45 21.71 24.14
C LYS A 10 -15.67 20.62 24.86
N HIS A 11 -14.85 19.84 24.15
CA HIS A 11 -14.16 18.68 24.69
C HIS A 11 -12.65 18.91 24.76
N PRO A 12 -11.92 18.19 25.64
CA PRO A 12 -10.46 18.26 25.64
C PRO A 12 -9.91 17.69 24.33
N TRP A 13 -8.87 18.34 23.81
CA TRP A 13 -8.12 17.83 22.66
C TRP A 13 -7.40 16.54 23.02
N ARG A 14 -7.39 15.59 22.09
CA ARG A 14 -6.63 14.36 22.25
C ARG A 14 -5.14 14.65 21.95
N PRO A 15 -4.19 13.92 22.56
CA PRO A 15 -2.75 14.24 22.43
C PRO A 15 -2.26 14.34 20.97
N TYR A 16 -2.76 13.45 20.10
CA TYR A 16 -2.40 13.46 18.68
C TYR A 16 -3.03 14.63 17.91
N GLN A 17 -4.23 15.10 18.32
CA GLN A 17 -4.88 16.27 17.71
C GLN A 17 -4.17 17.55 18.14
N GLU A 18 -3.88 17.69 19.43
CA GLU A 18 -3.17 18.82 19.99
C GLU A 18 -1.78 18.98 19.36
N ARG A 19 -1.06 17.88 19.15
CA ARG A 19 0.21 17.87 18.39
C ARG A 19 0.02 18.49 17.00
N VAL A 20 -0.92 17.99 16.21
CA VAL A 20 -1.15 18.51 14.85
C VAL A 20 -1.51 19.99 14.90
N LEU A 21 -2.43 20.38 15.80
CA LEU A 21 -2.87 21.76 15.95
C LEU A 21 -1.74 22.74 16.33
N ASN A 22 -0.78 22.31 17.16
CA ASN A 22 0.34 23.13 17.58
C ASN A 22 1.32 23.46 16.46
N VAL A 23 1.42 22.59 15.43
CA VAL A 23 2.39 22.73 14.33
C VAL A 23 1.74 23.29 13.05
N ILE A 24 0.41 23.46 12.99
CA ILE A 24 -0.29 24.04 11.82
C ILE A 24 0.33 25.33 11.32
N LYS A 25 0.71 26.24 12.25
CA LYS A 25 1.26 27.55 11.87
C LYS A 25 2.64 27.44 11.22
N ASP A 26 3.41 26.40 11.55
CA ASP A 26 4.75 26.18 11.03
C ASP A 26 4.71 25.56 9.62
N HIS A 27 3.59 24.91 9.24
CA HIS A 27 3.42 24.24 7.94
C HIS A 27 2.73 25.08 6.87
N LEU A 28 2.37 26.34 7.15
CA LEU A 28 1.62 27.20 6.22
C LEU A 28 2.52 28.08 5.31
N ASP A 29 3.82 27.81 5.26
CA ASP A 29 4.79 28.58 4.47
C ASP A 29 4.51 28.51 2.96
N ASP A 30 4.07 27.35 2.45
CA ASP A 30 3.64 27.16 1.06
C ASP A 30 2.13 27.34 0.86
N ARG A 31 1.40 27.76 1.91
CA ARG A 31 -0.06 27.94 1.97
C ARG A 31 -0.85 26.65 1.74
N ARG A 32 -0.21 25.50 1.86
CA ARG A 32 -0.85 24.19 1.79
C ARG A 32 -0.72 23.52 3.15
N LEU A 33 -1.74 22.76 3.51
CA LEU A 33 -1.74 21.98 4.73
C LEU A 33 -2.36 20.63 4.43
N HIS A 34 -1.54 19.60 4.43
CA HIS A 34 -1.97 18.25 4.06
C HIS A 34 -1.84 17.32 5.26
N ILE A 35 -3.00 16.99 5.83
CA ILE A 35 -3.10 16.15 7.02
C ILE A 35 -3.66 14.79 6.61
N VAL A 36 -2.86 13.75 6.82
CA VAL A 36 -3.30 12.36 6.70
C VAL A 36 -3.76 11.89 8.07
N ALA A 37 -5.02 11.53 8.21
CA ALA A 37 -5.58 11.15 9.50
C ALA A 37 -6.44 9.90 9.38
N ALA A 38 -5.99 8.84 10.03
CA ALA A 38 -6.67 7.56 10.00
C ALA A 38 -8.17 7.67 10.36
N PRO A 39 -9.03 6.80 9.82
CA PRO A 39 -10.46 6.86 10.10
C PRO A 39 -10.75 6.84 11.62
N GLY A 40 -11.60 7.76 12.08
CA GLY A 40 -11.91 7.93 13.51
C GLY A 40 -10.98 8.89 14.27
N ALA A 41 -9.93 9.43 13.63
CA ALA A 41 -9.07 10.46 14.22
C ALA A 41 -9.80 11.76 14.56
N GLY A 42 -10.91 12.05 13.87
CA GLY A 42 -11.69 13.29 14.02
C GLY A 42 -11.32 14.37 13.00
N LYS A 43 -11.15 13.99 11.71
CA LYS A 43 -10.79 14.90 10.60
C LYS A 43 -11.66 16.15 10.53
N THR A 44 -12.99 15.97 10.57
CA THR A 44 -13.96 17.06 10.55
C THR A 44 -13.74 18.04 11.72
N THR A 45 -13.47 17.52 12.93
CA THR A 45 -13.20 18.35 14.11
C THR A 45 -11.87 19.09 13.98
N LEU A 46 -10.82 18.44 13.45
CA LEU A 46 -9.54 19.10 13.16
C LEU A 46 -9.70 20.20 12.10
N GLY A 47 -10.45 19.93 11.03
CA GLY A 47 -10.69 20.90 9.96
C GLY A 47 -11.51 22.11 10.41
N LEU A 48 -12.52 21.93 11.27
CA LEU A 48 -13.25 23.04 11.87
C LEU A 48 -12.38 23.90 12.80
N GLU A 49 -11.41 23.28 13.48
CA GLU A 49 -10.44 24.01 14.29
C GLU A 49 -9.40 24.75 13.45
N VAL A 50 -8.98 24.18 12.31
CA VAL A 50 -8.15 24.87 11.30
C VAL A 50 -8.91 26.10 10.77
N PHE A 51 -10.18 25.94 10.41
CA PHE A 51 -11.07 27.02 9.98
C PHE A 51 -11.14 28.14 11.04
N ARG A 52 -11.34 27.77 12.30
CA ARG A 52 -11.37 28.72 13.43
C ARG A 52 -10.04 29.45 13.62
N THR A 53 -8.93 28.71 13.58
CA THR A 53 -7.59 29.22 13.87
C THR A 53 -7.11 30.21 12.81
N LEU A 54 -7.44 29.95 11.54
CA LEU A 54 -7.04 30.80 10.41
C LEU A 54 -8.01 31.94 10.13
N GLY A 55 -9.27 31.83 10.57
CA GLY A 55 -10.23 32.93 10.56
C GLY A 55 -10.60 33.42 9.15
N LYS A 56 -10.62 32.52 8.17
CA LYS A 56 -10.80 32.82 6.73
C LYS A 56 -12.16 32.32 6.21
N PRO A 57 -12.82 33.04 5.28
CA PRO A 57 -13.96 32.49 4.54
C PRO A 57 -13.56 31.21 3.80
N THR A 58 -14.32 30.14 4.02
CA THR A 58 -13.88 28.78 3.70
C THR A 58 -14.93 27.98 2.93
N LEU A 59 -14.48 27.30 1.88
CA LEU A 59 -15.25 26.34 1.12
C LEU A 59 -14.79 24.92 1.44
N VAL A 60 -15.70 24.06 1.90
CA VAL A 60 -15.45 22.64 2.14
C VAL A 60 -16.02 21.83 0.98
N LEU A 61 -15.17 21.04 0.33
CA LEU A 61 -15.55 20.09 -0.71
C LEU A 61 -15.52 18.67 -0.15
N SER A 62 -16.64 17.95 -0.26
CA SER A 62 -16.80 16.58 0.24
C SER A 62 -17.22 15.60 -0.87
N PRO A 63 -16.91 14.30 -0.76
CA PRO A 63 -17.26 13.31 -1.79
C PRO A 63 -18.75 12.97 -1.82
N THR A 64 -19.42 12.95 -0.66
CA THR A 64 -20.83 12.55 -0.57
C THR A 64 -21.65 13.53 0.26
N ARG A 65 -22.97 13.53 0.04
CA ARG A 65 -23.93 14.37 0.79
C ARG A 65 -23.87 14.09 2.29
N VAL A 66 -23.66 12.83 2.67
CA VAL A 66 -23.55 12.42 4.09
C VAL A 66 -22.35 13.08 4.78
N ILE A 67 -21.20 13.12 4.11
CA ILE A 67 -19.99 13.75 4.67
C ILE A 67 -20.16 15.27 4.73
N ARG A 68 -20.72 15.90 3.69
CA ARG A 68 -21.08 17.32 3.70
C ARG A 68 -21.95 17.68 4.91
N ASP A 69 -23.02 16.92 5.14
CA ASP A 69 -23.93 17.17 6.25
C ASP A 69 -23.24 16.95 7.60
N GLN A 70 -22.33 15.98 7.69
CA GLN A 70 -21.50 15.74 8.88
C GLN A 70 -20.64 16.97 9.25
N TRP A 71 -20.11 17.72 8.27
CA TRP A 71 -19.35 18.95 8.54
C TRP A 71 -20.22 20.01 9.24
N ILE A 72 -21.45 20.20 8.76
CA ILE A 72 -22.39 21.18 9.31
C ILE A 72 -22.86 20.74 10.70
N GLU A 73 -23.26 19.47 10.85
CA GLU A 73 -23.74 18.95 12.13
C GLU A 73 -22.67 18.98 13.23
N ARG A 74 -21.38 18.88 12.89
CA ARG A 74 -20.28 18.89 13.87
C ARG A 74 -20.00 20.28 14.45
N ILE A 75 -20.54 21.34 13.85
CA ILE A 75 -20.44 22.72 14.38
C ILE A 75 -21.08 22.83 15.77
N LYS A 76 -22.08 22.00 16.08
CA LYS A 76 -22.69 21.93 17.42
C LYS A 76 -21.70 21.63 18.54
N ASP A 77 -20.52 21.07 18.23
CA ASP A 77 -19.48 20.80 19.24
C ASP A 77 -18.60 22.02 19.53
N PHE A 78 -18.72 23.06 18.72
CA PHE A 78 -17.98 24.33 18.82
C PHE A 78 -18.87 25.50 19.28
N VAL A 79 -20.19 25.43 19.06
CA VAL A 79 -21.12 26.52 19.39
C VAL A 79 -22.15 26.04 20.42
N GLN A 80 -22.53 26.92 21.35
CA GLN A 80 -23.62 26.70 22.33
C GLN A 80 -24.74 27.71 22.09
N ASN A 81 -25.99 27.25 22.22
CA ASN A 81 -27.12 28.16 22.44
C ASN A 81 -27.05 28.69 23.87
N GLU A 82 -27.39 29.95 24.08
CA GLU A 82 -27.44 30.58 25.41
C GLU A 82 -28.37 29.81 26.38
N ASP A 83 -29.37 29.11 25.85
CA ASP A 83 -30.37 28.36 26.61
C ASP A 83 -30.10 26.83 26.72
N GLY A 84 -29.01 26.31 26.14
CA GLY A 84 -28.65 24.87 26.22
C GLY A 84 -29.52 23.90 25.38
N SER A 85 -30.41 24.40 24.52
CA SER A 85 -31.23 23.61 23.59
C SER A 85 -30.43 23.03 22.40
N PRO A 86 -30.91 21.96 21.72
CA PRO A 86 -30.25 21.42 20.53
C PRO A 86 -30.18 22.48 19.42
N LEU A 87 -28.97 22.78 18.96
CA LEU A 87 -28.71 23.81 17.96
C LEU A 87 -28.90 23.23 16.55
N ASP A 88 -29.83 23.82 15.78
CA ASP A 88 -29.94 23.52 14.36
C ASP A 88 -28.84 24.27 13.59
N CYS A 89 -27.79 23.55 13.22
CA CYS A 89 -26.60 24.14 12.61
C CYS A 89 -26.86 24.74 11.22
N TYR A 90 -27.96 24.36 10.57
CA TYR A 90 -28.37 24.90 9.27
C TYR A 90 -29.03 26.28 9.37
N GLN A 91 -29.45 26.70 10.57
CA GLN A 91 -30.06 28.02 10.81
C GLN A 91 -29.02 29.10 11.19
N LEU A 92 -27.74 28.74 11.25
CA LEU A 92 -26.67 29.69 11.53
C LEU A 92 -26.45 30.59 10.31
N ASP A 93 -26.55 31.91 10.50
CA ASP A 93 -26.41 32.92 9.44
C ASP A 93 -25.10 32.85 8.63
N TRP A 94 -24.07 32.17 9.15
CA TRP A 94 -22.73 32.07 8.56
C TRP A 94 -22.41 30.68 7.98
N VAL A 95 -23.35 29.75 8.00
CA VAL A 95 -23.20 28.38 7.45
C VAL A 95 -24.10 28.20 6.23
N SER A 96 -23.58 27.58 5.17
CA SER A 96 -24.38 27.24 4.00
C SER A 96 -24.05 25.85 3.46
N ASN A 97 -25.05 25.21 2.87
CA ASN A 97 -24.93 23.96 2.12
C ASN A 97 -25.15 24.15 0.60
N SER A 98 -25.32 25.40 0.15
CA SER A 98 -25.61 25.77 -1.24
C SER A 98 -24.61 26.78 -1.76
N ILE A 99 -24.14 26.55 -2.98
CA ILE A 99 -23.26 27.48 -3.70
C ILE A 99 -24.02 28.69 -4.29
N GLN A 100 -25.36 28.70 -4.23
CA GLN A 100 -26.17 29.84 -4.67
C GLN A 100 -26.18 30.97 -3.63
N ASN A 101 -26.10 30.61 -2.35
CA ASN A 101 -26.00 31.56 -1.24
C ASN A 101 -24.86 31.12 -0.31
N PRO A 102 -23.60 31.23 -0.76
CA PRO A 102 -22.45 30.84 0.04
C PRO A 102 -22.33 31.79 1.24
N GLN A 103 -21.97 31.21 2.37
CA GLN A 103 -21.71 31.92 3.61
C GLN A 103 -20.24 31.73 4.04
N ILE A 104 -19.85 32.31 5.18
CA ILE A 104 -18.47 32.26 5.71
C ILE A 104 -17.92 30.83 5.74
N LEU A 105 -18.74 29.85 6.12
CA LEU A 105 -18.45 28.43 5.96
C LEU A 105 -19.49 27.81 5.01
N THR A 106 -19.04 27.39 3.83
CA THR A 106 -19.91 26.72 2.85
C THR A 106 -19.43 25.29 2.65
N SER A 107 -20.29 24.30 2.87
CA SER A 107 -19.97 22.87 2.64
C SER A 107 -20.80 22.33 1.48
N ILE A 108 -20.14 21.83 0.44
CA ILE A 108 -20.77 21.27 -0.75
C ILE A 108 -20.10 19.95 -1.16
N THR A 109 -20.75 19.20 -2.03
CA THR A 109 -20.16 18.00 -2.64
C THR A 109 -19.47 18.32 -3.96
N TYR A 110 -18.43 17.57 -4.36
CA TYR A 110 -17.79 17.73 -5.68
C TYR A 110 -18.83 17.68 -6.82
N GLN A 111 -19.76 16.74 -6.77
CA GLN A 111 -20.81 16.59 -7.80
C GLN A 111 -21.80 17.76 -7.87
N ALA A 112 -22.19 18.32 -6.72
CA ALA A 112 -23.12 19.46 -6.68
C ALA A 112 -22.54 20.72 -7.35
N LEU A 113 -21.21 20.82 -7.39
CA LEU A 113 -20.53 21.86 -8.14
C LEU A 113 -20.71 21.65 -9.65
N HIS A 114 -20.52 20.42 -10.13
CA HIS A 114 -20.66 20.04 -11.55
C HIS A 114 -22.09 20.16 -12.06
N ALA A 115 -23.07 19.57 -11.35
CA ALA A 115 -24.47 19.59 -11.75
C ALA A 115 -25.02 21.02 -11.94
N LYS A 116 -24.60 21.97 -11.09
CA LYS A 116 -25.03 23.37 -11.22
C LYS A 116 -24.45 24.04 -12.47
N PHE A 117 -23.19 23.77 -12.79
CA PHE A 117 -22.58 24.37 -13.98
C PHE A 117 -23.14 23.74 -15.26
N ALA A 118 -23.46 22.45 -15.24
CA ALA A 118 -24.15 21.74 -16.32
C ALA A 118 -25.58 22.27 -16.55
N GLU A 119 -26.39 22.44 -15.48
CA GLU A 119 -27.79 22.96 -15.58
C GLU A 119 -27.87 24.40 -16.14
N GLU A 120 -26.90 25.26 -15.85
CA GLU A 120 -26.83 26.62 -16.44
C GLU A 120 -26.29 26.63 -17.89
N LEU A 121 -25.73 25.51 -18.36
CA LEU A 121 -25.26 25.32 -19.74
C LEU A 121 -26.34 24.66 -20.62
N SER A 122 -27.23 23.86 -20.05
CA SER A 122 -28.33 23.16 -20.71
C SER A 122 -29.64 23.97 -20.75
N VAL A 123 -29.60 25.25 -21.13
CA VAL A 123 -30.82 25.98 -21.56
C VAL A 123 -31.24 25.54 -22.98
N ASN A 124 -30.44 24.73 -23.66
CA ASN A 124 -30.84 24.04 -24.88
C ASN A 124 -30.51 22.54 -24.75
N GLU A 125 -31.55 21.72 -24.91
CA GLU A 125 -31.55 20.25 -25.04
C GLU A 125 -31.63 19.45 -23.72
N GLU A 126 -32.82 18.90 -23.48
CA GLU A 126 -33.13 17.86 -22.49
C GLU A 126 -32.55 16.52 -22.98
N GLU A 127 -31.41 16.10 -22.42
CA GLU A 127 -30.97 14.70 -22.50
C GLU A 127 -30.72 14.14 -21.10
N ASP A 128 -31.35 12.99 -20.83
CA ASP A 128 -31.18 12.15 -19.64
C ASP A 128 -29.69 11.78 -19.46
N VAL A 129 -29.02 12.38 -18.48
CA VAL A 129 -27.64 12.07 -18.13
C VAL A 129 -27.59 10.71 -17.41
N ASN A 130 -27.08 9.69 -18.11
CA ASN A 130 -26.72 8.40 -17.52
C ASN A 130 -25.63 8.58 -16.44
N LEU A 131 -25.91 8.08 -15.24
CA LEU A 131 -25.14 8.25 -13.99
C LEU A 131 -23.78 7.51 -13.92
N GLU A 132 -23.30 6.91 -15.01
CA GLU A 132 -22.10 6.06 -15.00
C GLU A 132 -20.88 6.65 -15.75
N ASP A 133 -21.07 7.64 -16.63
CA ASP A 133 -20.00 8.31 -17.39
C ASP A 133 -19.99 9.83 -17.09
N ASP A 134 -19.48 10.20 -15.91
CA ASP A 134 -19.31 11.60 -15.48
C ASP A 134 -17.94 12.13 -15.92
N ASP A 135 -17.95 12.88 -17.03
CA ASP A 135 -16.81 13.40 -17.80
C ASP A 135 -16.28 14.76 -17.27
N GLY A 136 -16.30 15.00 -15.95
CA GLY A 136 -15.66 16.14 -15.29
C GLY A 136 -16.07 17.56 -15.76
N LEU A 137 -15.43 18.59 -15.20
CA LEU A 137 -15.77 20.00 -15.49
C LEU A 137 -15.17 20.47 -16.83
N LYS A 138 -15.99 21.06 -17.71
CA LYS A 138 -15.52 21.75 -18.93
C LYS A 138 -14.79 23.05 -18.55
N ASP A 139 -13.87 23.52 -19.42
CA ASP A 139 -13.04 24.70 -19.15
C ASP A 139 -13.87 25.98 -18.83
N ASP A 140 -15.07 26.10 -19.39
CA ASP A 140 -16.01 27.20 -19.09
C ASP A 140 -16.62 27.14 -17.68
N GLU A 141 -16.82 25.93 -17.16
CA GLU A 141 -17.37 25.70 -15.82
C GLU A 141 -16.33 26.03 -14.75
N VAL A 142 -15.06 25.73 -15.01
CA VAL A 142 -13.92 26.12 -14.16
C VAL A 142 -13.83 27.66 -14.06
N ASN A 143 -14.00 28.37 -15.18
CA ASN A 143 -13.99 29.84 -15.18
C ASN A 143 -15.14 30.44 -14.37
N ARG A 144 -16.32 29.80 -14.36
CA ARG A 144 -17.43 30.24 -13.50
C ARG A 144 -17.16 29.94 -12.03
N PHE A 145 -16.54 28.80 -11.73
CA PHE A 145 -16.12 28.48 -10.36
C PHE A 145 -15.12 29.51 -9.83
N ILE A 146 -14.16 29.95 -10.65
CA ILE A 146 -13.23 31.04 -10.33
C ILE A 146 -13.99 32.34 -9.99
N LYS A 147 -15.02 32.71 -10.77
CA LYS A 147 -15.86 33.90 -10.48
C LYS A 147 -16.62 33.79 -9.17
N VAL A 148 -17.11 32.60 -8.81
CA VAL A 148 -17.79 32.38 -7.52
C VAL A 148 -16.81 32.61 -6.37
N ILE A 149 -15.59 32.04 -6.46
CA ILE A 149 -14.52 32.23 -5.47
C ILE A 149 -14.16 33.72 -5.32
N GLU A 150 -14.07 34.45 -6.43
CA GLU A 150 -13.77 35.88 -6.46
C GLU A 150 -14.87 36.72 -5.79
N SER A 151 -16.13 36.52 -6.22
CA SER A 151 -17.27 37.31 -5.74
C SER A 151 -17.52 37.20 -4.23
N GLN A 152 -17.12 36.07 -3.64
CA GLN A 152 -17.34 35.75 -2.23
C GLN A 152 -16.08 35.87 -1.37
N ASN A 153 -14.96 36.28 -1.98
CA ASN A 153 -13.66 36.42 -1.30
C ASN A 153 -13.30 35.16 -0.49
N ILE A 154 -13.45 33.99 -1.10
CA ILE A 154 -13.07 32.72 -0.48
C ILE A 154 -11.55 32.67 -0.39
N GLN A 155 -11.01 32.57 0.83
CA GLN A 155 -9.56 32.61 1.10
C GLN A 155 -9.01 31.24 1.49
N MET A 156 -9.87 30.26 1.75
CA MET A 156 -9.48 28.89 2.09
C MET A 156 -10.38 27.86 1.42
N ILE A 157 -9.78 26.78 0.93
CA ILE A 157 -10.48 25.60 0.42
C ILE A 157 -10.06 24.38 1.23
N ILE A 158 -11.03 23.66 1.78
CA ILE A 158 -10.82 22.39 2.46
C ILE A 158 -11.27 21.26 1.54
N LEU A 159 -10.35 20.36 1.20
CA LEU A 159 -10.61 19.13 0.44
C LEU A 159 -10.72 17.97 1.43
N ASP A 160 -11.93 17.43 1.63
CA ASP A 160 -12.14 16.23 2.45
C ASP A 160 -12.12 14.97 1.58
N GLU A 161 -11.37 13.96 2.04
CA GLU A 161 -11.05 12.74 1.31
C GLU A 161 -10.52 13.02 -0.12
N ALA A 162 -9.51 13.88 -0.21
CA ALA A 162 -8.89 14.33 -1.46
C ALA A 162 -8.44 13.18 -2.40
N HIS A 163 -8.27 11.96 -1.89
CA HIS A 163 -7.98 10.78 -2.72
C HIS A 163 -9.14 10.36 -3.65
N HIS A 164 -10.37 10.83 -3.43
CA HIS A 164 -11.51 10.58 -4.32
C HIS A 164 -11.56 11.55 -5.51
N LEU A 165 -10.65 12.53 -5.59
CA LEU A 165 -10.57 13.47 -6.71
C LEU A 165 -10.27 12.70 -8.01
N ARG A 166 -11.18 12.78 -8.97
CA ARG A 166 -10.98 12.23 -10.32
C ARG A 166 -10.01 13.10 -11.12
N SER A 167 -9.46 12.54 -12.22
CA SER A 167 -8.52 13.18 -13.14
C SER A 167 -8.90 14.61 -13.54
N GLU A 168 -10.16 14.87 -13.86
CA GLU A 168 -10.60 16.20 -14.30
C GLU A 168 -10.66 17.22 -13.15
N TRP A 169 -10.95 16.77 -11.92
CA TRP A 169 -10.99 17.63 -10.74
C TRP A 169 -9.62 18.16 -10.34
N TRP A 170 -8.56 17.36 -10.55
CA TRP A 170 -7.19 17.83 -10.37
C TRP A 170 -6.91 19.04 -11.26
N ARG A 171 -7.26 18.95 -12.55
CA ARG A 171 -7.04 20.02 -13.52
C ARG A 171 -7.83 21.29 -13.18
N ALA A 172 -9.08 21.14 -12.71
CA ALA A 172 -9.90 22.26 -12.31
C ALA A 172 -9.35 22.99 -11.08
N LEU A 173 -8.95 22.24 -10.03
CA LEU A 173 -8.40 22.82 -8.80
C LEU A 173 -7.00 23.40 -9.00
N GLU A 174 -6.17 22.80 -9.86
CA GLU A 174 -4.88 23.37 -10.26
C GLU A 174 -5.06 24.76 -10.89
N LYS A 175 -5.98 24.89 -11.87
CA LYS A 175 -6.30 26.18 -12.49
C LYS A 175 -6.79 27.23 -11.49
N VAL A 176 -7.60 26.82 -10.52
CA VAL A 176 -8.08 27.71 -9.44
C VAL A 176 -6.92 28.19 -8.56
N CYS A 177 -5.99 27.29 -8.20
CA CYS A 177 -4.82 27.63 -7.40
C CYS A 177 -3.83 28.52 -8.17
N GLU A 178 -3.69 28.32 -9.49
CA GLU A 178 -2.90 29.19 -10.37
C GLU A 178 -3.47 30.61 -10.46
N TYR A 179 -4.81 30.73 -10.52
CA TYR A 179 -5.49 32.02 -10.60
C TYR A 179 -5.50 32.76 -9.24
N PHE A 180 -5.64 32.03 -8.13
CA PHE A 180 -5.62 32.59 -6.78
C PHE A 180 -4.43 32.09 -5.96
N PRO A 181 -3.23 32.63 -6.15
CA PRO A 181 -2.03 32.17 -5.43
C PRO A 181 -2.09 32.41 -3.91
N ASN A 182 -3.03 33.24 -3.44
CA ASN A 182 -3.22 33.58 -2.03
C ASN A 182 -4.21 32.67 -1.28
N VAL A 183 -4.87 31.73 -1.95
CA VAL A 183 -5.81 30.80 -1.30
C VAL A 183 -5.04 29.74 -0.52
N ILE A 184 -5.48 29.47 0.72
CA ILE A 184 -4.95 28.40 1.56
C ILE A 184 -5.67 27.10 1.22
N LEU A 185 -4.91 26.06 0.87
CA LEU A 185 -5.47 24.74 0.57
C LEU A 185 -5.25 23.78 1.73
N VAL A 186 -6.32 23.25 2.31
CA VAL A 186 -6.25 22.26 3.40
C VAL A 186 -6.75 20.92 2.88
N SER A 187 -5.89 19.92 2.79
CA SER A 187 -6.23 18.58 2.35
C SER A 187 -6.33 17.64 3.54
N LEU A 188 -7.50 17.04 3.75
CA LEU A 188 -7.76 16.07 4.82
C LEU A 188 -8.07 14.71 4.19
N THR A 189 -7.20 13.72 4.41
CA THR A 189 -7.39 12.38 3.82
C THR A 189 -7.12 11.28 4.84
N ALA A 190 -7.83 10.15 4.78
CA ALA A 190 -7.47 8.98 5.59
C ALA A 190 -6.41 8.09 4.94
N THR A 191 -6.37 8.07 3.61
CA THR A 191 -5.58 7.14 2.81
C THR A 191 -5.17 7.86 1.54
N PRO A 192 -4.00 8.51 1.50
CA PRO A 192 -3.48 9.02 0.24
C PRO A 192 -3.23 7.84 -0.71
N PRO A 193 -3.22 8.08 -2.04
CA PRO A 193 -3.12 7.02 -3.04
C PRO A 193 -1.68 6.50 -3.15
N TYR A 194 -1.16 5.83 -2.12
CA TYR A 194 0.20 5.28 -2.10
C TYR A 194 0.48 4.29 -3.25
N ASP A 195 -0.57 3.66 -3.79
CA ASP A 195 -0.47 2.66 -4.86
C ASP A 195 -0.48 3.28 -6.27
N ALA A 196 -0.71 4.59 -6.38
CA ALA A 196 -0.75 5.29 -7.67
C ALA A 196 0.67 5.47 -8.22
N GLN A 197 1.07 4.65 -9.18
CA GLN A 197 2.39 4.76 -9.80
C GLN A 197 2.46 5.91 -10.82
N GLY A 198 3.62 6.58 -10.86
CA GLY A 198 3.96 7.53 -11.93
C GLY A 198 3.30 8.90 -11.81
N SER A 199 2.49 9.28 -12.80
CA SER A 199 1.96 10.65 -12.95
C SER A 199 0.84 11.01 -11.97
N GLU A 200 0.09 10.02 -11.47
CA GLU A 200 -1.05 10.27 -10.57
C GLU A 200 -0.60 10.73 -9.19
N TRP A 201 0.38 10.07 -8.58
CA TRP A 201 0.98 10.53 -7.32
C TRP A 201 1.59 11.93 -7.45
N ASN A 202 2.32 12.17 -8.54
CA ASN A 202 2.95 13.47 -8.76
C ASN A 202 1.91 14.60 -8.87
N ARG A 203 0.77 14.36 -9.53
CA ARG A 203 -0.35 15.32 -9.59
C ARG A 203 -1.00 15.52 -8.20
N TYR A 204 -1.19 14.42 -7.47
CA TYR A 204 -1.71 14.47 -6.10
C TYR A 204 -0.82 15.33 -5.18
N GLU A 205 0.48 15.09 -5.17
CA GLU A 205 1.47 15.86 -4.40
C GLU A 205 1.58 17.31 -4.91
N GLN A 206 1.46 17.55 -6.22
CA GLN A 206 1.49 18.90 -6.80
C GLN A 206 0.31 19.78 -6.41
N LEU A 207 -0.89 19.22 -6.22
CA LEU A 207 -2.04 19.99 -5.74
C LEU A 207 -2.05 20.08 -4.22
N CYS A 208 -2.00 18.94 -3.52
CA CYS A 208 -2.17 18.89 -2.06
C CYS A 208 -0.95 19.38 -1.28
N GLY A 209 0.25 19.32 -1.87
CA GLY A 209 1.51 19.49 -1.14
C GLY A 209 2.01 18.19 -0.49
N PRO A 210 3.22 18.22 0.09
CA PRO A 210 3.76 17.09 0.84
C PRO A 210 2.85 16.74 2.04
N ILE A 211 2.90 15.51 2.54
CA ILE A 211 2.14 15.14 3.75
C ILE A 211 2.80 15.75 4.99
N ASP A 212 2.23 16.82 5.53
CA ASP A 212 2.82 17.55 6.67
C ASP A 212 2.74 16.74 7.97
N GLU A 213 1.55 16.21 8.27
CA GLU A 213 1.30 15.44 9.48
C GLU A 213 0.46 14.19 9.20
N GLU A 214 0.86 13.07 9.81
CA GLU A 214 0.10 11.82 9.81
C GLU A 214 -0.37 11.44 11.22
N ILE A 215 -1.65 11.08 11.36
CA ILE A 215 -2.24 10.46 12.54
C ILE A 215 -2.51 8.99 12.23
N SER A 216 -1.68 8.12 12.77
CA SER A 216 -1.70 6.68 12.51
C SER A 216 -2.72 5.92 13.37
N ILE A 217 -3.17 4.73 12.93
CA ILE A 217 -4.09 3.87 13.71
C ILE A 217 -3.53 3.52 15.10
N PRO A 218 -2.24 3.14 15.26
CA PRO A 218 -1.68 2.82 16.58
C PRO A 218 -1.74 3.99 17.56
N GLU A 219 -1.54 5.24 17.12
CA GLU A 219 -1.72 6.44 17.95
C GLU A 219 -3.16 6.56 18.46
N LEU A 220 -4.14 6.28 17.60
CA LEU A 220 -5.54 6.34 17.98
C LEU A 220 -5.92 5.24 18.98
N VAL A 221 -5.32 4.05 18.87
CA VAL A 221 -5.50 2.98 19.86
C VAL A 221 -4.83 3.35 21.19
N LYS A 222 -3.62 3.93 21.16
CA LYS A 222 -2.89 4.42 22.34
C LYS A 222 -3.66 5.52 23.07
N ALA A 223 -4.28 6.44 22.33
CA ALA A 223 -5.12 7.51 22.88
C ALA A 223 -6.50 7.02 23.38
N GLY A 224 -6.85 5.74 23.19
CA GLY A 224 -8.15 5.20 23.56
C GLY A 224 -9.31 5.71 22.70
N THR A 225 -9.02 6.22 21.49
CA THR A 225 -10.01 6.63 20.49
C THR A 225 -10.51 5.44 19.68
N LEU A 226 -9.60 4.54 19.34
CA LEU A 226 -9.89 3.28 18.65
C LEU A 226 -9.68 2.11 19.60
N CYS A 227 -10.47 1.06 19.41
CA CYS A 227 -10.41 -0.13 20.22
C CYS A 227 -9.33 -1.09 19.69
N ALA A 228 -8.86 -1.98 20.56
CA ALA A 228 -7.97 -3.05 20.13
C ALA A 228 -8.67 -3.93 19.08
N HIS A 229 -7.93 -4.37 18.07
CA HIS A 229 -8.49 -5.14 16.96
C HIS A 229 -7.49 -6.13 16.38
N GLN A 230 -8.00 -7.12 15.65
CA GLN A 230 -7.18 -8.12 14.97
C GLN A 230 -7.81 -8.48 13.63
N ASP A 231 -6.99 -8.55 12.59
CA ASP A 231 -7.36 -9.08 11.28
C ASP A 231 -7.23 -10.62 11.31
N PHE A 232 -8.18 -11.32 10.71
CA PHE A 232 -8.21 -12.79 10.54
C PHE A 232 -8.47 -13.12 9.06
N ILE A 233 -7.89 -14.22 8.57
CA ILE A 233 -8.04 -14.65 7.17
C ILE A 233 -8.70 -16.02 7.13
N TRP A 234 -9.89 -16.11 6.53
CA TRP A 234 -10.58 -17.37 6.34
C TRP A 234 -10.46 -17.84 4.89
N ALA A 235 -9.87 -19.01 4.70
CA ALA A 235 -9.69 -19.60 3.38
C ALA A 235 -10.88 -20.52 3.05
N CYS A 236 -11.39 -20.40 1.84
CA CYS A 236 -12.50 -21.18 1.29
C CYS A 236 -11.98 -21.99 0.10
N ASP A 237 -12.45 -23.23 -0.04
CA ASP A 237 -12.17 -24.00 -1.25
C ASP A 237 -13.11 -23.53 -2.38
N ALA A 238 -12.59 -23.42 -3.60
CA ALA A 238 -13.37 -23.03 -4.76
C ALA A 238 -14.51 -24.04 -5.03
N THR A 239 -15.63 -23.56 -5.60
CA THR A 239 -16.75 -24.44 -5.95
C THR A 239 -16.40 -25.39 -7.10
N ILE A 240 -17.20 -26.44 -7.32
CA ILE A 240 -16.97 -27.40 -8.41
C ILE A 240 -16.98 -26.67 -9.77
N SER A 241 -17.96 -25.80 -10.01
CA SER A 241 -18.06 -24.99 -11.23
C SER A 241 -16.84 -24.09 -11.43
N GLU A 242 -16.36 -23.43 -10.36
CA GLU A 242 -15.14 -22.61 -10.40
C GLU A 242 -13.89 -23.44 -10.71
N LYS A 243 -13.77 -24.64 -10.13
CA LYS A 243 -12.65 -25.56 -10.39
C LYS A 243 -12.63 -25.99 -11.85
N ASP A 244 -13.80 -26.27 -12.44
CA ASP A 244 -13.92 -26.60 -13.86
C ASP A 244 -13.53 -25.42 -14.76
N GLN A 245 -13.98 -24.20 -14.45
CA GLN A 245 -13.58 -22.98 -15.18
C GLN A 245 -12.07 -22.72 -15.12
N ILE A 246 -11.46 -22.90 -13.93
CA ILE A 246 -10.01 -22.74 -13.75
C ILE A 246 -9.25 -23.80 -14.55
N LYS A 247 -9.70 -25.05 -14.49
CA LYS A 247 -9.11 -26.15 -15.25
C LYS A 247 -9.20 -25.94 -16.75
N GLU A 248 -10.35 -25.49 -17.25
CA GLU A 248 -10.54 -25.20 -18.68
C GLU A 248 -9.63 -24.05 -19.14
N TYR A 249 -9.52 -22.98 -18.33
CA TYR A 249 -8.60 -21.88 -18.63
C TYR A 249 -7.14 -22.33 -18.63
N ASP A 250 -6.71 -23.07 -17.61
CA ASP A 250 -5.35 -23.59 -17.53
C ASP A 250 -5.03 -24.54 -18.69
N HIS A 251 -5.99 -25.36 -19.10
CA HIS A 251 -5.86 -26.22 -20.27
C HIS A 251 -5.76 -25.42 -21.57
N ARG A 252 -6.56 -24.36 -21.74
CA ARG A 252 -6.46 -23.44 -22.89
C ARG A 252 -5.08 -22.78 -22.96
N VAL A 253 -4.58 -22.28 -21.83
CA VAL A 253 -3.25 -21.66 -21.75
C VAL A 253 -2.16 -22.67 -22.07
N SER A 254 -2.17 -23.86 -21.47
CA SER A 254 -1.19 -24.92 -21.77
C SER A 254 -1.23 -25.31 -23.23
N THR A 255 -2.41 -25.59 -23.78
CA THR A 255 -2.56 -26.01 -25.18
C THR A 255 -2.04 -24.95 -26.14
N LEU A 256 -2.28 -23.66 -25.85
CA LEU A 256 -1.74 -22.56 -26.64
C LEU A 256 -0.21 -22.50 -26.55
N CYS A 257 0.35 -22.55 -25.34
CA CYS A 257 1.79 -22.58 -25.14
C CYS A 257 2.43 -23.78 -25.85
N ASP A 258 1.83 -24.96 -25.77
CA ASP A 258 2.32 -26.19 -26.42
C ASP A 258 2.24 -26.09 -27.95
N THR A 259 1.13 -25.57 -28.48
CA THR A 259 0.95 -25.36 -29.93
C THR A 259 1.98 -24.38 -30.47
N LEU A 260 2.20 -23.26 -29.77
CA LEU A 260 3.20 -22.26 -30.15
C LEU A 260 4.61 -22.81 -30.03
N PHE A 261 4.89 -23.55 -28.95
CA PHE A 261 6.17 -24.19 -28.74
C PHE A 261 6.49 -25.14 -29.91
N HIS A 262 5.56 -25.96 -30.39
CA HIS A 262 5.83 -26.90 -31.49
C HIS A 262 5.77 -26.30 -32.90
N SER A 263 5.32 -25.05 -33.06
CA SER A 263 5.20 -24.43 -34.38
C SER A 263 6.54 -23.89 -34.90
N THR A 264 6.94 -24.34 -36.09
CA THR A 264 8.16 -23.89 -36.77
C THR A 264 8.07 -22.43 -37.23
N GLU A 265 6.85 -21.95 -37.53
CA GLU A 265 6.59 -20.56 -37.89
C GLU A 265 6.86 -19.59 -36.73
N PHE A 266 6.38 -19.92 -35.53
CA PHE A 266 6.61 -19.10 -34.34
C PHE A 266 8.08 -19.12 -33.92
N GLU A 267 8.74 -20.28 -34.00
CA GLU A 267 10.18 -20.38 -33.79
C GLU A 267 10.95 -19.44 -34.73
N GLY A 268 10.61 -19.43 -36.03
CA GLY A 268 11.18 -18.51 -36.99
C GLY A 268 10.94 -17.03 -36.64
N ILE A 269 9.77 -16.68 -36.12
CA ILE A 269 9.45 -15.32 -35.67
C ILE A 269 10.33 -14.93 -34.45
N VAL A 270 10.45 -15.81 -33.46
CA VAL A 270 11.28 -15.59 -32.26
C VAL A 270 12.75 -15.43 -32.65
N LEU A 271 13.30 -16.30 -33.51
CA LEU A 271 14.70 -16.25 -33.96
C LEU A 271 14.98 -15.06 -34.89
N SER A 272 13.96 -14.55 -35.58
CA SER A 272 14.06 -13.33 -36.40
C SER A 272 14.14 -12.04 -35.57
N HIS A 273 14.01 -12.13 -34.25
CA HIS A 273 14.03 -10.95 -33.39
C HIS A 273 15.35 -10.17 -33.57
N PRO A 274 15.32 -8.84 -33.77
CA PRO A 274 16.51 -8.01 -34.02
C PRO A 274 17.59 -8.18 -32.95
N TRP A 275 17.16 -8.49 -31.72
CA TRP A 275 18.01 -8.74 -30.56
C TRP A 275 18.92 -9.96 -30.67
N LEU A 276 18.54 -10.93 -31.49
CA LEU A 276 19.34 -12.11 -31.76
C LEU A 276 20.26 -11.92 -32.97
N GLN A 277 20.02 -10.90 -33.82
CA GLN A 277 20.74 -10.73 -35.09
C GLN A 277 21.80 -9.62 -35.08
N SER A 278 21.60 -8.53 -34.34
CA SER A 278 22.48 -7.34 -34.40
C SER A 278 23.38 -7.16 -33.17
N GLU A 279 24.51 -6.47 -33.34
CA GLU A 279 25.52 -6.27 -32.28
C GLU A 279 25.33 -4.96 -31.48
N LYS A 280 24.47 -4.03 -31.93
CA LYS A 280 24.29 -2.68 -31.34
C LYS A 280 22.90 -2.46 -30.75
N ILE A 281 22.58 -3.14 -29.64
CA ILE A 281 21.21 -3.20 -29.09
C ILE A 281 21.14 -2.85 -27.60
N GLU A 282 22.26 -2.46 -27.02
CA GLU A 282 22.38 -2.18 -25.58
C GLU A 282 21.30 -1.19 -25.09
N ALA A 283 20.96 -0.18 -25.88
CA ALA A 283 19.99 0.84 -25.49
C ALA A 283 18.53 0.35 -25.42
N GLU A 284 18.15 -0.65 -26.22
CA GLU A 284 16.79 -1.19 -26.24
C GLU A 284 16.61 -2.28 -25.19
N ILE A 285 17.62 -3.15 -25.02
CA ILE A 285 17.61 -4.20 -24.00
C ILE A 285 17.55 -3.59 -22.58
N ILE A 286 18.18 -2.44 -22.36
CA ILE A 286 18.10 -1.72 -21.08
C ILE A 286 16.66 -1.27 -20.76
N LYS A 287 15.89 -0.87 -21.78
CA LYS A 287 14.49 -0.46 -21.58
C LYS A 287 13.62 -1.64 -21.18
N GLU A 288 13.79 -2.79 -21.83
CA GLU A 288 12.94 -3.97 -21.63
C GLU A 288 13.79 -5.26 -21.41
N PRO A 289 14.47 -5.39 -20.26
CA PRO A 289 15.34 -6.54 -19.98
C PRO A 289 14.57 -7.87 -19.86
N HIS A 290 13.31 -7.80 -19.44
CA HIS A 290 12.42 -8.96 -19.30
C HIS A 290 12.21 -9.68 -20.64
N VAL A 291 12.15 -8.94 -21.74
CA VAL A 291 11.98 -9.51 -23.09
C VAL A 291 13.22 -10.31 -23.49
N ALA A 292 14.42 -9.81 -23.17
CA ALA A 292 15.67 -10.53 -23.46
C ALA A 292 15.76 -11.84 -22.65
N ILE A 293 15.35 -11.83 -21.38
CA ILE A 293 15.27 -13.05 -20.56
C ILE A 293 14.21 -13.99 -21.14
N ALA A 294 13.02 -13.50 -21.51
CA ALA A 294 11.98 -14.32 -22.12
C ALA A 294 12.47 -15.03 -23.40
N LEU A 295 13.19 -14.32 -24.28
CA LEU A 295 13.82 -14.91 -25.47
C LEU A 295 14.83 -16.01 -25.10
N LEU A 296 15.69 -15.77 -24.11
CA LEU A 296 16.67 -16.76 -23.65
C LEU A 296 16.01 -17.97 -22.98
N THR A 297 14.93 -17.78 -22.22
CA THR A 297 14.17 -18.88 -21.60
C THR A 297 13.53 -19.77 -22.66
N TYR A 298 13.04 -19.19 -23.76
CA TYR A 298 12.50 -19.95 -24.90
C TYR A 298 13.59 -20.73 -25.63
N ILE A 299 14.75 -20.11 -25.92
CA ILE A 299 15.90 -20.78 -26.57
C ILE A 299 16.43 -21.93 -25.70
N LYS A 300 16.54 -21.71 -24.38
CA LYS A 300 16.91 -22.74 -23.39
C LYS A 300 15.90 -23.90 -23.39
N ALA A 301 14.61 -23.62 -23.36
CA ALA A 301 13.57 -24.64 -23.38
C ALA A 301 13.59 -25.47 -24.67
N LYS A 302 13.92 -24.86 -25.80
CA LYS A 302 14.07 -25.53 -27.11
C LYS A 302 15.41 -26.26 -27.32
N SER A 303 16.36 -26.16 -26.39
CA SER A 303 17.71 -26.72 -26.52
C SER A 303 18.45 -26.22 -27.78
N LEU A 304 18.16 -25.00 -28.23
CA LEU A 304 18.84 -24.37 -29.37
C LEU A 304 20.22 -23.83 -28.94
N PRO A 305 21.19 -23.70 -29.87
CA PRO A 305 22.51 -23.16 -29.54
C PRO A 305 22.37 -21.73 -29.02
N MET A 306 22.76 -21.52 -27.76
CA MET A 306 22.73 -20.21 -27.12
C MET A 306 23.73 -19.29 -27.82
N LYS A 307 23.29 -18.07 -28.15
CA LYS A 307 24.17 -17.11 -28.80
C LYS A 307 25.07 -16.42 -27.78
N ASP A 308 26.38 -16.65 -27.89
CA ASP A 308 27.39 -16.14 -26.96
C ASP A 308 27.36 -14.61 -26.80
N SER A 309 26.96 -13.87 -27.84
CA SER A 309 26.89 -12.40 -27.80
C SER A 309 25.90 -11.87 -26.77
N LEU A 310 24.71 -12.49 -26.66
CA LEU A 310 23.68 -12.10 -25.68
C LEU A 310 24.05 -12.58 -24.27
N MET A 311 24.61 -13.78 -24.14
CA MET A 311 25.08 -14.29 -22.85
C MET A 311 26.25 -13.47 -22.30
N ALA A 312 27.21 -13.07 -23.15
CA ALA A 312 28.33 -12.20 -22.78
C ALA A 312 27.88 -10.78 -22.44
N LEU A 313 26.82 -10.29 -23.10
CA LEU A 313 26.22 -8.99 -22.80
C LEU A 313 25.53 -8.99 -21.43
N LEU A 314 24.86 -10.10 -21.10
CA LEU A 314 24.04 -10.25 -19.89
C LEU A 314 24.83 -10.81 -18.69
N ASP A 315 26.05 -11.31 -18.89
CA ASP A 315 26.91 -11.90 -17.85
C ASP A 315 26.21 -13.03 -17.05
N MET A 316 25.41 -13.84 -17.75
CA MET A 316 24.62 -14.94 -17.17
C MET A 316 25.18 -16.30 -17.61
N LYS A 317 25.16 -17.29 -16.70
CA LYS A 317 25.38 -18.68 -17.07
C LYS A 317 24.06 -19.31 -17.49
N ALA A 318 24.12 -20.40 -18.27
CA ALA A 318 22.94 -21.16 -18.67
C ALA A 318 22.11 -21.68 -17.47
N GLU A 319 22.75 -21.86 -16.30
CA GLU A 319 22.14 -22.25 -15.03
C GLU A 319 21.29 -21.14 -14.39
N ASP A 320 21.62 -19.87 -14.61
CA ASP A 320 20.95 -18.71 -13.99
C ASP A 320 19.64 -18.32 -14.72
N ILE A 321 19.38 -18.92 -15.89
CA ILE A 321 18.20 -18.63 -16.72
C ILE A 321 16.99 -19.39 -16.17
N PRO A 322 15.86 -18.73 -15.90
CA PRO A 322 14.68 -19.37 -15.33
C PRO A 322 14.02 -20.36 -16.31
N GLU A 323 13.11 -21.18 -15.80
CA GLU A 323 12.30 -22.06 -16.63
C GLU A 323 11.20 -21.26 -17.37
N LEU A 324 10.77 -21.78 -18.52
CA LEU A 324 9.73 -21.15 -19.35
C LEU A 324 8.35 -21.32 -18.72
N GLY A 325 8.05 -20.47 -17.73
CA GLY A 325 6.74 -20.37 -17.07
C GLY A 325 5.76 -19.42 -17.78
N ARG A 326 4.52 -19.36 -17.29
CA ARG A 326 3.44 -18.51 -17.84
C ARG A 326 3.79 -17.03 -17.91
N HIS A 327 4.48 -16.52 -16.89
CA HIS A 327 4.97 -15.14 -16.83
C HIS A 327 5.87 -14.82 -18.04
N TRP A 328 6.84 -15.68 -18.34
CA TRP A 328 7.76 -15.49 -19.47
C TRP A 328 7.09 -15.66 -20.82
N TRP A 329 6.11 -16.57 -20.94
CA TRP A 329 5.25 -16.66 -22.12
C TRP A 329 4.47 -15.38 -22.37
N GLN A 330 3.91 -14.78 -21.31
CA GLN A 330 3.19 -13.52 -21.42
C GLN A 330 4.11 -12.40 -21.91
N VAL A 331 5.27 -12.22 -21.28
CA VAL A 331 6.26 -11.21 -21.68
C VAL A 331 6.71 -11.41 -23.14
N LEU A 332 6.99 -12.65 -23.54
CA LEU A 332 7.42 -12.99 -24.91
C LEU A 332 6.34 -12.65 -25.94
N LEU A 333 5.08 -13.02 -25.67
CA LEU A 333 3.98 -12.79 -26.60
C LEU A 333 3.61 -11.31 -26.68
N GLU A 334 3.61 -10.59 -25.55
CA GLU A 334 3.39 -9.14 -25.55
C GLU A 334 4.47 -8.42 -26.37
N SER A 335 5.74 -8.80 -26.22
CA SER A 335 6.82 -8.19 -27.00
C SER A 335 6.67 -8.47 -28.49
N ILE A 336 6.32 -9.70 -28.87
CA ILE A 336 6.17 -10.08 -30.29
C ILE A 336 4.93 -9.43 -30.92
N LEU A 337 3.83 -9.27 -30.18
CA LEU A 337 2.55 -8.80 -30.73
C LEU A 337 2.42 -7.27 -30.77
N PHE A 338 3.04 -6.58 -29.82
CA PHE A 338 2.80 -5.15 -29.56
C PHE A 338 4.03 -4.26 -29.66
N SER A 339 5.24 -4.82 -29.83
CA SER A 339 6.45 -4.04 -30.06
C SER A 339 6.33 -3.18 -31.32
N LYS A 340 6.75 -1.92 -31.22
CA LYS A 340 6.84 -0.98 -32.35
C LYS A 340 8.18 -1.09 -33.09
N THR A 341 9.14 -1.82 -32.53
CA THR A 341 10.55 -1.88 -32.98
C THR A 341 10.85 -3.08 -33.88
N THR A 342 10.00 -4.11 -33.90
CA THR A 342 10.18 -5.29 -34.76
C THR A 342 9.56 -5.08 -36.14
N GLN A 343 10.39 -4.98 -37.18
CA GLN A 343 9.92 -5.02 -38.57
C GLN A 343 9.68 -6.48 -38.97
N HIS A 344 8.41 -6.86 -39.08
CA HIS A 344 8.00 -8.19 -39.52
C HIS A 344 7.82 -8.23 -41.04
N THR A 345 8.25 -9.33 -41.68
CA THR A 345 7.95 -9.61 -43.10
C THR A 345 6.43 -9.79 -43.29
N ASP A 346 5.88 -9.55 -44.48
CA ASP A 346 4.42 -9.62 -44.69
C ASP A 346 3.81 -11.00 -44.39
N VAL A 347 4.57 -12.08 -44.57
CA VAL A 347 4.19 -13.45 -44.16
C VAL A 347 4.11 -13.58 -42.63
N GLN A 348 5.06 -12.98 -41.90
CA GLN A 348 5.06 -12.97 -40.43
C GLN A 348 3.92 -12.12 -39.87
N LYS A 349 3.57 -11.01 -40.52
CA LYS A 349 2.40 -10.20 -40.14
C LYS A 349 1.09 -11.00 -40.24
N GLN A 350 0.92 -11.78 -41.31
CA GLN A 350 -0.27 -12.64 -41.47
C GLN A 350 -0.34 -13.72 -40.38
N ALA A 351 0.78 -14.35 -40.03
CA ALA A 351 0.86 -15.31 -38.93
C ALA A 351 0.53 -14.65 -37.57
N LEU A 352 1.03 -13.43 -37.33
CA LEU A 352 0.74 -12.66 -36.10
C LEU A 352 -0.73 -12.23 -36.02
N ASP A 353 -1.36 -11.86 -37.14
CA ASP A 353 -2.78 -11.53 -37.16
C ASP A 353 -3.66 -12.76 -36.95
N HIS A 354 -3.25 -13.93 -37.48
CA HIS A 354 -3.88 -15.20 -37.16
C HIS A 354 -3.76 -15.53 -35.66
N LEU A 355 -2.57 -15.35 -35.08
CA LEU A 355 -2.32 -15.54 -33.66
C LEU A 355 -3.14 -14.57 -32.79
N LYS A 356 -3.28 -13.30 -33.19
CA LYS A 356 -4.18 -12.33 -32.52
C LYS A 356 -5.63 -12.77 -32.58
N LYS A 357 -6.10 -13.30 -33.72
CA LYS A 357 -7.46 -13.85 -33.85
C LYS A 357 -7.65 -15.06 -32.94
N GLN A 358 -6.67 -15.97 -32.88
CA GLN A 358 -6.70 -17.13 -31.98
C GLN A 358 -6.70 -16.71 -30.49
N LEU A 359 -5.89 -15.73 -30.12
CA LEU A 359 -5.85 -15.19 -28.75
C LEU A 359 -7.16 -14.48 -28.35
N LYS A 360 -7.81 -13.79 -29.30
CA LYS A 360 -9.14 -13.22 -29.08
C LYS A 360 -10.22 -14.30 -28.98
N ALA A 361 -10.19 -15.30 -29.86
CA ALA A 361 -11.13 -16.42 -29.85
C ALA A 361 -11.02 -17.28 -28.58
N SER A 362 -9.83 -17.37 -27.99
CA SER A 362 -9.58 -18.07 -26.72
C SER A 362 -9.83 -17.21 -25.48
N GLU A 363 -10.30 -15.97 -25.63
CA GLU A 363 -10.51 -14.97 -24.56
C GLU A 363 -9.24 -14.58 -23.78
N LEU A 364 -8.05 -14.87 -24.31
CA LEU A 364 -6.76 -14.58 -23.64
C LEU A 364 -6.25 -13.17 -23.91
N LEU A 365 -6.77 -12.50 -24.95
CA LEU A 365 -6.42 -11.13 -25.32
C LEU A 365 -7.64 -10.20 -25.27
N HIS A 366 -7.60 -9.19 -24.39
CA HIS A 366 -8.60 -8.13 -24.32
C HIS A 366 -7.96 -6.76 -24.60
N LYS A 367 -8.38 -6.09 -25.67
CA LYS A 367 -7.73 -4.87 -26.21
C LYS A 367 -6.22 -5.09 -26.50
N ARG A 368 -5.32 -4.67 -25.61
CA ARG A 368 -3.86 -4.85 -25.69
C ARG A 368 -3.29 -5.61 -24.48
N GLU A 369 -4.14 -6.07 -23.56
CA GLU A 369 -3.71 -6.78 -22.36
C GLU A 369 -3.81 -8.28 -22.60
N LEU A 370 -2.67 -8.96 -22.50
CA LEU A 370 -2.58 -10.41 -22.59
C LEU A 370 -2.76 -10.99 -21.18
N SER A 371 -3.61 -11.99 -21.05
CA SER A 371 -3.98 -12.59 -19.77
C SER A 371 -3.61 -14.07 -19.75
N LEU A 372 -2.31 -14.37 -19.62
CA LEU A 372 -1.79 -15.75 -19.47
C LEU A 372 -1.39 -16.04 -18.02
N GLU A 373 -0.86 -15.04 -17.32
CA GLU A 373 -0.52 -15.14 -15.90
C GLU A 373 -1.78 -15.00 -15.03
N ARG A 374 -2.66 -14.04 -15.34
CA ARG A 374 -3.87 -13.76 -14.55
C ARG A 374 -5.06 -13.46 -15.45
N SER A 375 -6.19 -14.07 -15.15
CA SER A 375 -7.46 -13.81 -15.83
C SER A 375 -8.38 -12.97 -14.94
N ARG A 376 -8.77 -11.78 -15.42
CA ARG A 376 -9.77 -10.93 -14.73
C ARG A 376 -11.10 -11.66 -14.48
N ARG A 377 -11.46 -12.60 -15.36
CA ARG A 377 -12.69 -13.39 -15.25
C ARG A 377 -12.62 -14.37 -14.09
N ILE A 378 -11.49 -15.09 -13.95
CA ILE A 378 -11.25 -16.02 -12.84
C ILE A 378 -11.12 -15.26 -11.52
N ASP A 379 -10.40 -14.13 -11.52
CA ASP A 379 -10.26 -13.28 -10.34
C ASP A 379 -11.62 -12.82 -9.83
N ARG A 380 -12.50 -12.40 -10.74
CA ARG A 380 -13.87 -12.00 -10.40
C ARG A 380 -14.72 -13.18 -9.94
N SER A 381 -14.57 -14.35 -10.57
CA SER A 381 -15.29 -15.59 -10.22
C SER A 381 -14.93 -16.06 -8.81
N LEU A 382 -13.64 -16.22 -8.50
CA LEU A 382 -13.13 -16.58 -7.17
C LEU A 382 -13.49 -15.52 -6.13
N SER A 383 -13.40 -14.23 -6.48
CA SER A 383 -13.77 -13.14 -5.58
C SER A 383 -15.23 -13.23 -5.13
N LEU A 384 -16.14 -13.62 -6.04
CA LEU A 384 -17.58 -13.73 -5.84
C LEU A 384 -18.06 -15.17 -5.57
N SER A 385 -17.15 -16.06 -5.19
CA SER A 385 -17.42 -17.48 -4.98
C SER A 385 -18.53 -17.74 -3.96
N ALA A 386 -19.39 -18.73 -4.27
CA ALA A 386 -20.46 -19.19 -3.38
C ALA A 386 -19.91 -19.75 -2.06
N SER A 387 -18.70 -20.33 -2.08
CA SER A 387 -18.06 -20.87 -0.87
C SER A 387 -17.85 -19.82 0.21
N LYS A 388 -17.70 -18.54 -0.17
CA LYS A 388 -17.60 -17.43 0.79
C LYS A 388 -18.91 -17.19 1.55
N VAL A 389 -20.06 -17.51 0.96
CA VAL A 389 -21.37 -17.44 1.63
C VAL A 389 -21.45 -18.43 2.79
N LEU A 390 -20.94 -19.65 2.59
CA LEU A 390 -20.86 -20.67 3.66
C LEU A 390 -19.83 -20.29 4.72
N ALA A 391 -18.72 -19.66 4.33
CA ALA A 391 -17.74 -19.14 5.27
C ALA A 391 -18.32 -18.04 6.17
N CYS A 392 -19.12 -17.12 5.65
CA CYS A 392 -19.83 -16.11 6.46
C CYS A 392 -20.69 -16.77 7.54
N SER A 393 -21.46 -17.81 7.21
CA SER A 393 -22.25 -18.57 8.18
C SER A 393 -21.37 -19.25 9.24
N THR A 394 -20.28 -19.90 8.83
CA THR A 394 -19.36 -20.58 9.75
C THR A 394 -18.70 -19.60 10.73
N ILE A 395 -18.26 -18.43 10.24
CA ILE A 395 -17.66 -17.38 11.06
C ILE A 395 -18.71 -16.77 12.00
N HIS A 396 -19.94 -16.55 11.52
CA HIS A 396 -21.05 -16.09 12.36
C HIS A 396 -21.28 -17.03 13.55
N GLN A 397 -21.39 -18.34 13.30
CA GLN A 397 -21.58 -19.34 14.36
C GLN A 397 -20.40 -19.33 15.36
N LEU A 398 -19.17 -19.19 14.85
CA LEU A 398 -17.97 -19.10 15.68
C LEU A 398 -17.95 -17.85 16.56
N GLU A 399 -18.29 -16.68 16.00
CA GLU A 399 -18.38 -15.42 16.74
C GLU A 399 -19.52 -15.46 17.77
N TYR A 400 -20.69 -15.97 17.39
CA TYR A 400 -21.85 -16.09 18.28
C TYR A 400 -21.57 -17.04 19.44
N LYS A 401 -20.94 -18.19 19.21
CA LYS A 401 -20.57 -19.15 20.25
C LYS A 401 -19.71 -18.53 21.36
N HIS A 402 -18.87 -17.54 21.03
CA HIS A 402 -17.97 -16.92 22.00
C HIS A 402 -18.47 -15.56 22.53
N ARG A 403 -19.19 -14.75 21.72
CA ARG A 403 -19.69 -13.42 22.13
C ARG A 403 -21.11 -13.45 22.71
N GLY A 404 -21.92 -14.45 22.34
CA GLY A 404 -23.31 -14.59 22.78
C GLY A 404 -24.13 -13.32 22.57
N GLU A 405 -24.75 -12.83 23.65
CA GLU A 405 -25.58 -11.61 23.66
C GLU A 405 -24.82 -10.32 23.31
N ARG A 406 -23.49 -10.31 23.48
CA ARG A 406 -22.65 -9.14 23.16
C ARG A 406 -22.27 -9.06 21.68
N LEU A 407 -22.68 -10.01 20.84
CA LEU A 407 -22.35 -9.98 19.42
C LEU A 407 -22.98 -8.76 18.73
N ARG A 408 -22.16 -7.99 18.01
CA ARG A 408 -22.57 -6.91 17.11
C ARG A 408 -21.78 -7.08 15.82
N GLN A 409 -22.33 -7.88 14.92
CA GLN A 409 -21.67 -8.31 13.71
C GLN A 409 -22.22 -7.58 12.48
N VAL A 410 -21.32 -7.23 11.57
CA VAL A 410 -21.66 -6.65 10.28
C VAL A 410 -21.01 -7.48 9.19
N VAL A 411 -21.79 -7.84 8.17
CA VAL A 411 -21.30 -8.57 7.00
C VAL A 411 -21.49 -7.70 5.76
N LEU A 412 -20.39 -7.38 5.08
CA LEU A 412 -20.37 -6.51 3.92
C LEU A 412 -20.06 -7.30 2.64
N THR A 413 -20.89 -7.10 1.62
CA THR A 413 -20.73 -7.61 0.26
C THR A 413 -20.75 -6.47 -0.76
N ASP A 414 -20.21 -6.67 -1.97
CA ASP A 414 -20.28 -5.65 -3.03
C ASP A 414 -21.66 -5.61 -3.72
N TYR A 415 -22.34 -6.75 -3.82
CA TYR A 415 -23.60 -6.90 -4.56
C TYR A 415 -24.76 -7.37 -3.67
N ILE A 416 -25.99 -7.03 -4.06
CA ILE A 416 -27.23 -7.47 -3.38
C ILE A 416 -27.56 -8.92 -3.78
N ARG A 417 -27.58 -9.22 -5.09
CA ARG A 417 -27.99 -10.51 -5.69
C ARG A 417 -29.39 -10.96 -5.25
N ASP A 418 -30.37 -10.09 -5.41
CA ASP A 418 -31.79 -10.34 -5.14
C ASP A 418 -32.55 -10.84 -6.39
N GLU A 419 -31.86 -11.33 -7.43
CA GLU A 419 -32.50 -11.80 -8.67
C GLU A 419 -33.50 -12.94 -8.41
N ALA A 420 -33.18 -13.84 -7.47
CA ALA A 420 -34.07 -14.92 -7.05
C ALA A 420 -35.33 -14.41 -6.30
N LEU A 421 -35.24 -13.24 -5.66
CA LEU A 421 -36.35 -12.62 -4.94
C LEU A 421 -37.30 -11.87 -5.90
N SER A 422 -36.75 -11.30 -6.98
CA SER A 422 -37.52 -10.52 -7.96
C SER A 422 -38.16 -11.36 -9.06
N SER A 423 -37.51 -12.46 -9.49
CA SER A 423 -37.98 -13.30 -10.60
C SER A 423 -38.79 -14.53 -10.15
N GLY A 424 -38.73 -14.93 -8.88
CA GLY A 424 -39.39 -16.14 -8.37
C GLY A 424 -38.83 -17.45 -8.93
N LEU A 425 -37.77 -17.40 -9.74
CA LEU A 425 -37.09 -18.53 -10.36
C LEU A 425 -35.71 -18.68 -9.73
N ASP A 426 -35.40 -19.89 -9.25
CA ASP A 426 -34.10 -20.21 -8.68
C ASP A 426 -33.11 -20.43 -9.84
N THR A 427 -32.26 -19.44 -10.14
CA THR A 427 -31.32 -19.46 -11.28
C THR A 427 -30.12 -20.42 -11.08
N GLY A 428 -30.16 -21.31 -10.09
CA GLY A 428 -29.21 -22.41 -9.89
C GLY A 428 -27.82 -22.01 -9.40
N GLU A 429 -27.28 -20.85 -9.82
CA GLU A 429 -25.95 -20.37 -9.40
C GLU A 429 -26.05 -19.32 -8.29
N VAL A 430 -25.84 -19.77 -7.04
CA VAL A 430 -25.77 -18.87 -5.87
C VAL A 430 -24.42 -18.16 -5.84
N ASN A 431 -24.32 -17.01 -6.48
CA ASN A 431 -23.13 -16.15 -6.38
C ASN A 431 -23.11 -15.36 -5.05
N LEU A 432 -21.93 -14.88 -4.64
CA LEU A 432 -21.80 -14.04 -3.44
C LEU A 432 -22.65 -12.76 -3.57
N GLY A 433 -23.51 -12.54 -2.58
CA GLY A 433 -24.29 -11.32 -2.44
C GLY A 433 -24.93 -11.20 -1.06
N ALA A 434 -25.46 -10.00 -0.75
CA ALA A 434 -26.04 -9.69 0.54
C ALA A 434 -27.24 -10.61 0.85
N TRP A 435 -28.08 -10.88 -0.15
CA TRP A 435 -29.24 -11.77 0.01
C TRP A 435 -28.85 -13.25 0.23
N PRO A 436 -28.00 -13.88 -0.60
CA PRO A 436 -27.47 -15.23 -0.33
C PRO A 436 -26.82 -15.39 1.05
N VAL A 437 -26.02 -14.39 1.47
CA VAL A 437 -25.41 -14.36 2.81
C VAL A 437 -26.46 -14.30 3.90
N PHE A 438 -27.45 -13.41 3.79
CA PHE A 438 -28.54 -13.32 4.74
C PHE A 438 -29.29 -14.66 4.87
N LYS A 439 -29.69 -15.28 3.75
CA LYS A 439 -30.38 -16.58 3.72
C LYS A 439 -29.54 -17.71 4.34
N SER A 440 -28.24 -17.74 4.05
CA SER A 440 -27.30 -18.72 4.61
C SER A 440 -27.15 -18.57 6.13
N ILE A 441 -27.00 -17.34 6.63
CA ILE A 441 -26.86 -17.10 8.07
C ILE A 441 -28.19 -17.37 8.80
N THR A 442 -29.33 -16.95 8.26
CA THR A 442 -30.63 -17.16 8.93
C THR A 442 -31.03 -18.63 9.01
N SER A 443 -30.74 -19.42 7.97
CA SER A 443 -31.03 -20.87 7.97
C SER A 443 -30.15 -21.69 8.91
N SER A 444 -28.93 -21.22 9.19
CA SER A 444 -27.92 -21.95 9.97
C SER A 444 -27.69 -21.41 11.39
N SER A 445 -28.25 -20.24 11.72
CA SER A 445 -28.05 -19.58 13.01
C SER A 445 -29.11 -20.00 14.03
N ALA A 446 -28.74 -20.01 15.31
CA ALA A 446 -29.66 -20.19 16.43
C ALA A 446 -30.51 -18.94 16.73
N ILE A 447 -30.19 -17.79 16.11
CA ILE A 447 -30.86 -16.49 16.34
C ILE A 447 -31.39 -15.86 15.03
N PRO A 448 -32.22 -16.57 14.24
CA PRO A 448 -32.76 -16.03 12.99
C PRO A 448 -33.60 -14.75 13.19
N ASP A 449 -34.19 -14.60 14.38
CA ASP A 449 -35.02 -13.46 14.80
C ASP A 449 -34.22 -12.18 15.13
N GLN A 450 -32.88 -12.20 15.02
CA GLN A 450 -31.99 -11.09 15.39
C GLN A 450 -31.00 -10.73 14.27
N ILE A 451 -31.34 -11.06 13.02
CA ILE A 451 -30.54 -10.79 11.83
C ILE A 451 -31.33 -9.85 10.92
N GLY A 452 -30.73 -8.74 10.51
CA GLY A 452 -31.28 -7.81 9.55
C GLY A 452 -30.50 -7.78 8.23
N LEU A 453 -31.19 -7.46 7.13
CA LEU A 453 -30.58 -7.15 5.84
C LEU A 453 -30.88 -5.70 5.50
N LEU A 454 -29.85 -4.94 5.15
CA LEU A 454 -30.01 -3.55 4.72
C LEU A 454 -29.15 -3.30 3.48
N THR A 455 -29.80 -3.01 2.36
CA THR A 455 -29.16 -2.69 1.09
C THR A 455 -29.82 -1.47 0.44
N GLY A 456 -29.25 -0.98 -0.65
CA GLY A 456 -29.79 0.16 -1.42
C GLY A 456 -31.22 -0.04 -1.94
N ARG A 457 -31.65 -1.29 -2.18
CA ARG A 457 -32.94 -1.62 -2.82
C ARG A 457 -33.86 -2.44 -1.91
N THR A 458 -33.29 -3.25 -1.03
CA THR A 458 -34.04 -4.16 -0.17
C THR A 458 -33.61 -4.01 1.28
N SER A 459 -34.59 -3.86 2.17
CA SER A 459 -34.37 -3.89 3.61
C SER A 459 -35.31 -4.90 4.25
N ILE A 460 -34.78 -5.77 5.10
CA ILE A 460 -35.49 -6.91 5.69
C ILE A 460 -35.20 -6.96 7.18
N ILE A 461 -36.25 -7.10 7.97
CA ILE A 461 -36.20 -7.21 9.43
C ILE A 461 -37.08 -8.38 9.91
N PRO A 462 -36.74 -9.08 11.00
CA PRO A 462 -37.62 -10.05 11.62
C PRO A 462 -38.95 -9.43 12.07
N THR A 463 -40.07 -10.12 11.84
CA THR A 463 -41.43 -9.60 12.11
C THR A 463 -41.61 -9.13 13.56
N LYS A 464 -41.01 -9.83 14.52
CA LYS A 464 -41.05 -9.46 15.95
C LYS A 464 -40.39 -8.11 16.27
N LYS A 465 -39.45 -7.67 15.44
CA LYS A 465 -38.64 -6.46 15.65
C LYS A 465 -39.11 -5.26 14.81
N LEU A 466 -40.11 -5.47 13.95
CA LEU A 466 -40.69 -4.40 13.12
C LEU A 466 -41.21 -3.23 13.95
N SER A 467 -41.92 -3.50 15.05
CA SER A 467 -42.49 -2.45 15.91
C SER A 467 -41.42 -1.55 16.52
N LEU A 468 -40.22 -2.08 16.78
CA LEU A 468 -39.08 -1.29 17.26
C LEU A 468 -38.49 -0.44 16.15
N LEU A 469 -38.35 -0.98 14.94
CA LEU A 469 -37.87 -0.23 13.77
C LEU A 469 -38.79 0.94 13.43
N LEU A 470 -40.11 0.72 13.44
CA LEU A 470 -41.10 1.76 13.13
C LEU A 470 -41.08 2.93 14.13
N ARG A 471 -40.72 2.70 15.40
CA ARG A 471 -40.56 3.78 16.39
C ARG A 471 -39.46 4.78 16.03
N HIS A 472 -38.45 4.33 15.27
CA HIS A 472 -37.33 5.18 14.85
C HIS A 472 -37.56 5.85 13.49
N ILE A 473 -38.60 5.46 12.74
CA ILE A 473 -38.94 6.05 11.44
C ILE A 473 -40.05 7.09 11.63
N LYS A 474 -39.73 8.36 11.33
CA LYS A 474 -40.67 9.49 11.47
C LYS A 474 -41.52 9.75 10.22
N SER A 475 -41.26 9.05 9.11
CA SER A 475 -41.96 9.24 7.83
C SER A 475 -43.31 8.52 7.78
N HIS A 476 -44.29 9.15 7.11
CA HIS A 476 -45.62 8.58 6.84
C HIS A 476 -45.64 7.67 5.60
N HIS A 477 -44.53 7.57 4.84
CA HIS A 477 -44.38 6.73 3.65
C HIS A 477 -43.60 5.44 3.94
N VAL A 478 -44.13 4.58 4.81
CA VAL A 478 -43.55 3.26 5.08
C VAL A 478 -44.46 2.18 4.50
N LYS A 479 -43.92 1.36 3.59
CA LYS A 479 -44.59 0.15 3.09
C LYS A 479 -43.92 -1.09 3.68
N THR A 480 -44.71 -2.04 4.13
CA THR A 480 -44.23 -3.30 4.72
C THR A 480 -44.87 -4.50 4.02
N GLU A 481 -44.05 -5.44 3.54
CA GLU A 481 -44.48 -6.68 2.89
C GLU A 481 -43.99 -7.88 3.71
N SER A 482 -44.86 -8.85 4.01
CA SER A 482 -44.48 -10.08 4.73
C SER A 482 -43.74 -11.05 3.81
N MET A 483 -42.63 -11.64 4.28
CA MET A 483 -41.79 -12.56 3.52
C MET A 483 -41.25 -13.72 4.37
N GLY A 484 -40.85 -14.82 3.69
CA GLY A 484 -40.27 -16.02 4.28
C GLY A 484 -41.29 -17.11 4.65
N ASN A 485 -40.80 -18.28 5.06
CA ASN A 485 -41.66 -19.39 5.51
C ASN A 485 -42.46 -18.93 6.74
N ASN A 486 -43.79 -18.93 6.65
CA ASN A 486 -44.73 -18.49 7.69
C ASN A 486 -44.61 -16.99 8.11
N GLY A 487 -44.11 -16.10 7.25
CA GLY A 487 -44.08 -14.66 7.53
C GLY A 487 -43.10 -14.24 8.63
N GLN A 488 -41.98 -14.97 8.77
CA GLN A 488 -40.93 -14.70 9.77
C GLN A 488 -40.23 -13.35 9.59
N TYR A 489 -40.20 -12.83 8.36
CA TYR A 489 -39.53 -11.59 8.00
C TYR A 489 -40.50 -10.59 7.38
N GLN A 490 -40.16 -9.32 7.47
CA GLN A 490 -40.83 -8.25 6.75
C GLN A 490 -39.83 -7.44 5.94
N LYS A 491 -40.18 -7.20 4.68
CA LYS A 491 -39.51 -6.26 3.81
C LYS A 491 -40.07 -4.87 4.06
N VAL A 492 -39.20 -3.90 4.34
CA VAL A 492 -39.58 -2.52 4.64
C VAL A 492 -39.08 -1.61 3.52
N VAL A 493 -39.93 -0.71 3.06
CA VAL A 493 -39.59 0.33 2.08
C VAL A 493 -39.84 1.69 2.73
N ALA A 494 -38.77 2.45 2.91
CA ALA A 494 -38.76 3.80 3.47
C ALA A 494 -37.50 4.55 2.96
N PRO A 495 -37.38 5.87 3.19
CA PRO A 495 -36.19 6.62 2.79
C PRO A 495 -34.91 6.03 3.39
N LEU A 496 -33.89 5.80 2.56
CA LEU A 496 -32.65 5.11 2.94
C LEU A 496 -31.93 5.71 4.15
N ASN A 497 -31.87 7.03 4.25
CA ASN A 497 -31.23 7.70 5.40
C ASN A 497 -31.92 7.34 6.73
N GLN A 498 -33.25 7.24 6.73
CA GLN A 498 -34.02 6.86 7.92
C GLN A 498 -33.88 5.37 8.22
N LEU A 499 -33.86 4.52 7.20
CA LEU A 499 -33.61 3.07 7.36
C LEU A 499 -32.22 2.81 7.94
N THR A 500 -31.18 3.41 7.38
CA THR A 500 -29.80 3.26 7.87
C THR A 500 -29.70 3.70 9.32
N SER A 501 -30.29 4.83 9.70
CA SER A 501 -30.33 5.28 11.10
C SER A 501 -31.07 4.29 12.01
N ALA A 502 -32.28 3.84 11.62
CA ALA A 502 -33.09 2.92 12.41
C ALA A 502 -32.41 1.54 12.61
N PHE A 503 -31.87 0.93 11.55
CA PHE A 503 -31.15 -0.34 11.64
C PHE A 503 -29.87 -0.20 12.48
N THR A 504 -29.19 0.95 12.40
CA THR A 504 -28.00 1.22 13.21
C THR A 504 -28.35 1.31 14.69
N GLU A 505 -29.43 1.99 15.05
CA GLU A 505 -29.91 2.06 16.43
C GLU A 505 -30.31 0.68 16.99
N LEU A 506 -31.01 -0.13 16.20
CA LEU A 506 -31.35 -1.50 16.60
C LEU A 506 -30.11 -2.37 16.84
N LEU A 507 -29.09 -2.22 15.99
CA LEU A 507 -27.80 -2.87 16.18
C LEU A 507 -27.10 -2.34 17.44
N MET A 508 -27.08 -1.03 17.67
CA MET A 508 -26.45 -0.42 18.85
C MET A 508 -27.10 -0.87 20.16
N ASN A 509 -28.44 -0.97 20.18
CA ASN A 509 -29.20 -1.44 21.35
C ASN A 509 -29.12 -2.95 21.53
N GLY A 510 -28.81 -3.71 20.47
CA GLY A 510 -28.71 -5.17 20.52
C GLY A 510 -29.99 -5.91 20.24
N ASP A 511 -31.01 -5.20 19.77
CA ASP A 511 -32.23 -5.80 19.25
C ASP A 511 -31.95 -6.68 18.04
N ILE A 512 -30.99 -6.25 17.22
CA ILE A 512 -30.40 -7.01 16.13
C ILE A 512 -28.93 -7.22 16.47
N LYS A 513 -28.43 -8.44 16.28
CA LYS A 513 -27.02 -8.79 16.53
C LYS A 513 -26.19 -8.85 15.26
N VAL A 514 -26.83 -9.08 14.12
CA VAL A 514 -26.16 -9.21 12.83
C VAL A 514 -26.85 -8.31 11.80
N LEU A 515 -26.06 -7.48 11.13
CA LEU A 515 -26.51 -6.69 9.99
C LEU A 515 -25.75 -7.12 8.74
N VAL A 516 -26.46 -7.64 7.75
CA VAL A 516 -25.91 -7.93 6.43
C VAL A 516 -26.23 -6.75 5.51
N GLY A 517 -25.27 -6.29 4.72
CA GLY A 517 -25.52 -5.19 3.80
C GLY A 517 -24.47 -5.01 2.73
N THR A 518 -24.70 -4.05 1.83
CA THR A 518 -23.75 -3.74 0.76
C THR A 518 -22.74 -2.68 1.19
N ARG A 519 -21.54 -2.75 0.60
CA ARG A 519 -20.48 -1.75 0.79
C ARG A 519 -20.96 -0.34 0.47
N SER A 520 -21.77 -0.14 -0.57
CA SER A 520 -22.25 1.19 -0.96
C SER A 520 -23.07 1.89 0.13
N LEU A 521 -23.78 1.14 0.96
CA LEU A 521 -24.70 1.70 1.95
C LEU A 521 -24.09 1.78 3.36
N LEU A 522 -23.33 0.75 3.74
CA LEU A 522 -22.68 0.65 5.04
C LEU A 522 -21.18 1.00 4.98
N GLY A 523 -20.75 1.65 3.89
CA GLY A 523 -19.34 1.93 3.59
C GLY A 523 -18.91 3.38 3.81
N GLU A 524 -19.63 4.38 3.29
CA GLU A 524 -19.29 5.80 3.44
C GLU A 524 -20.30 6.51 4.36
N GLY A 525 -19.85 7.39 5.27
CA GLY A 525 -20.72 8.12 6.20
C GLY A 525 -21.40 7.33 7.35
N TRP A 526 -21.40 5.99 7.34
CA TRP A 526 -22.05 5.15 8.38
C TRP A 526 -21.29 5.06 9.74
N ASP A 527 -21.94 5.29 10.87
CA ASP A 527 -21.31 5.23 12.21
C ASP A 527 -22.02 4.27 13.18
N ALA A 528 -21.34 3.19 13.55
CA ALA A 528 -21.85 2.21 14.52
C ALA A 528 -20.74 1.73 15.49
N PRO A 529 -20.44 2.49 16.57
CA PRO A 529 -19.36 2.16 17.49
C PRO A 529 -19.54 0.83 18.24
N ALA A 530 -20.76 0.29 18.28
CA ALA A 530 -21.05 -0.99 18.93
C ALA A 530 -20.48 -2.22 18.18
N VAL A 531 -20.19 -2.10 16.87
CA VAL A 531 -19.77 -3.20 15.99
C VAL A 531 -18.47 -3.83 16.45
N ASN A 532 -18.48 -5.12 16.80
CA ASN A 532 -17.32 -5.80 17.34
C ASN A 532 -16.86 -7.01 16.52
N SER A 533 -17.57 -7.33 15.44
CA SER A 533 -17.16 -8.30 14.42
C SER A 533 -17.53 -7.74 13.04
N LEU A 534 -16.55 -7.66 12.15
CA LEU A 534 -16.73 -7.23 10.76
C LEU A 534 -16.30 -8.37 9.84
N ILE A 535 -17.17 -8.79 8.94
CA ILE A 535 -16.85 -9.76 7.88
C ILE A 535 -16.84 -9.03 6.54
N LEU A 536 -15.67 -8.94 5.91
CA LEU A 536 -15.48 -8.44 4.57
C LEU A 536 -15.55 -9.63 3.60
N ALA A 537 -16.73 -9.85 3.03
CA ALA A 537 -17.00 -11.08 2.29
C ALA A 537 -16.47 -11.04 0.85
N SER A 538 -16.34 -9.87 0.25
CA SER A 538 -15.87 -9.69 -1.13
C SER A 538 -14.50 -9.00 -1.19
N SER A 539 -13.76 -9.30 -2.27
CA SER A 539 -12.44 -8.70 -2.53
C SER A 539 -12.44 -7.67 -3.68
N VAL A 540 -13.59 -7.40 -4.33
CA VAL A 540 -13.70 -6.49 -5.49
C VAL A 540 -13.81 -5.02 -5.05
N GLY A 541 -12.71 -4.40 -4.63
CA GLY A 541 -12.68 -2.99 -4.26
C GLY A 541 -11.28 -2.43 -4.07
N SER A 542 -11.13 -1.10 -4.20
CA SER A 542 -9.83 -0.44 -3.96
C SER A 542 -9.37 -0.67 -2.51
N PHE A 543 -8.05 -0.76 -2.32
CA PHE A 543 -7.44 -1.05 -1.01
C PHE A 543 -7.85 -0.03 0.06
N MET A 544 -7.98 1.23 -0.35
CA MET A 544 -8.44 2.36 0.46
C MET A 544 -9.84 2.13 1.06
N LEU A 545 -10.80 1.63 0.29
CA LEU A 545 -12.16 1.36 0.78
C LEU A 545 -12.15 0.31 1.90
N THR A 546 -11.25 -0.68 1.83
CA THR A 546 -11.09 -1.66 2.89
C THR A 546 -10.64 -1.01 4.20
N ASN A 547 -9.68 -0.08 4.13
CA ASN A 547 -9.21 0.62 5.33
C ASN A 547 -10.30 1.52 5.95
N GLN A 548 -11.10 2.20 5.11
CA GLN A 548 -12.26 2.98 5.56
C GLN A 548 -13.30 2.10 6.29
N MET A 549 -13.66 0.94 5.72
CA MET A 549 -14.59 -0.01 6.36
C MET A 549 -14.06 -0.55 7.69
N ARG A 550 -12.78 -0.93 7.75
CA ARG A 550 -12.10 -1.39 8.98
C ARG A 550 -12.17 -0.32 10.07
N GLY A 551 -11.88 0.93 9.70
CA GLY A 551 -11.92 2.11 10.57
C GLY A 551 -13.24 2.32 11.32
N ARG A 552 -14.37 1.89 10.73
CA ARG A 552 -15.70 1.98 11.36
C ARG A 552 -15.90 0.92 12.45
N ALA A 553 -15.48 -0.31 12.19
CA ALA A 553 -15.63 -1.41 13.15
C ALA A 553 -14.73 -1.28 14.38
N ILE A 554 -13.60 -0.56 14.27
CA ILE A 554 -12.61 -0.40 15.35
C ILE A 554 -12.84 0.82 16.23
N ARG A 555 -13.98 1.52 16.10
CA ARG A 555 -14.33 2.64 17.00
C ARG A 555 -14.57 2.16 18.43
N VAL A 556 -14.20 2.97 19.42
CA VAL A 556 -14.49 2.69 20.84
C VAL A 556 -15.98 2.88 21.13
N ASN A 557 -16.54 1.97 21.93
CA ASN A 557 -17.90 2.11 22.43
C ASN A 557 -17.85 2.74 23.83
N SER A 558 -18.56 3.86 24.04
CA SER A 558 -18.64 4.52 25.35
C SER A 558 -19.22 3.61 26.44
N LYS A 559 -20.16 2.73 26.07
CA LYS A 559 -20.77 1.74 26.99
C LYS A 559 -19.82 0.57 27.32
N HIS A 560 -18.84 0.28 26.46
CA HIS A 560 -17.92 -0.86 26.60
C HIS A 560 -16.51 -0.48 26.14
N LYS A 561 -15.70 0.07 27.05
CA LYS A 561 -14.33 0.53 26.76
C LYS A 561 -13.36 -0.61 26.42
N ASP A 562 -13.57 -1.81 26.96
CA ASP A 562 -12.73 -3.00 26.69
C ASP A 562 -13.14 -3.77 25.42
N LYS A 563 -13.88 -3.12 24.53
CA LYS A 563 -14.30 -3.72 23.27
C LYS A 563 -13.06 -4.14 22.46
N VAL A 564 -13.06 -5.38 21.98
CA VAL A 564 -12.11 -5.86 20.97
C VAL A 564 -12.88 -6.18 19.68
N SER A 565 -12.42 -5.63 18.57
CA SER A 565 -13.04 -5.82 17.25
C SER A 565 -12.32 -6.89 16.44
N SER A 566 -13.07 -7.87 15.92
CA SER A 566 -12.53 -8.88 14.98
C SER A 566 -12.82 -8.44 13.54
N ILE A 567 -11.82 -8.48 12.66
CA ILE A 567 -12.01 -8.18 11.24
C ILE A 567 -11.67 -9.45 10.45
N TRP A 568 -12.64 -10.00 9.74
CA TRP A 568 -12.49 -11.22 8.95
C TRP A 568 -12.39 -10.89 7.46
N HIS A 569 -11.33 -11.38 6.82
CA HIS A 569 -11.11 -11.32 5.37
C HIS A 569 -11.30 -12.71 4.78
N LEU A 570 -12.14 -12.84 3.75
CA LEU A 570 -12.38 -14.11 3.06
C LEU A 570 -11.54 -14.23 1.80
N VAL A 571 -10.99 -15.41 1.55
CA VAL A 571 -10.27 -15.73 0.32
C VAL A 571 -10.73 -17.07 -0.23
N ALA A 572 -11.00 -17.16 -1.53
CA ALA A 572 -11.26 -18.42 -2.23
C ALA A 572 -9.98 -18.92 -2.89
N ILE A 573 -9.68 -20.21 -2.73
CA ILE A 573 -8.43 -20.80 -3.21
C ILE A 573 -8.75 -22.09 -3.93
N ASN A 574 -8.13 -22.28 -5.09
CA ASN A 574 -7.99 -23.60 -5.70
C ASN A 574 -6.51 -24.00 -5.67
N THR A 575 -6.18 -25.09 -4.97
CA THR A 575 -4.80 -25.56 -4.80
C THR A 575 -4.30 -26.42 -5.97
N GLU A 576 -5.15 -26.74 -6.94
CA GLU A 576 -4.81 -27.63 -8.05
C GLU A 576 -4.07 -26.94 -9.19
N TYR A 577 -4.26 -25.62 -9.32
CA TYR A 577 -3.89 -24.83 -10.49
C TYR A 577 -3.38 -23.45 -10.10
N ASP A 578 -2.42 -22.89 -10.84
CA ASP A 578 -1.78 -21.60 -10.53
C ASP A 578 -2.77 -20.43 -10.53
N ALA A 579 -3.70 -20.41 -11.48
CA ALA A 579 -4.76 -19.41 -11.55
C ALA A 579 -5.71 -19.44 -10.34
N GLY A 580 -5.71 -20.54 -9.57
CA GLY A 580 -6.49 -20.72 -8.35
C GLY A 580 -6.01 -19.90 -7.14
N TRP A 581 -4.84 -19.27 -7.23
CA TRP A 581 -4.24 -18.46 -6.16
C TRP A 581 -4.47 -16.96 -6.32
N SER A 582 -5.19 -16.52 -7.36
CA SER A 582 -5.29 -15.09 -7.69
C SER A 582 -5.94 -14.23 -6.60
N ASP A 583 -6.97 -14.74 -5.92
CA ASP A 583 -7.61 -14.06 -4.79
C ASP A 583 -6.66 -13.89 -3.59
N VAL A 584 -5.69 -14.81 -3.41
CA VAL A 584 -4.64 -14.69 -2.37
C VAL A 584 -3.67 -13.58 -2.71
N PHE A 585 -3.25 -13.45 -3.97
CA PHE A 585 -2.36 -12.34 -4.36
C PHE A 585 -3.02 -10.98 -4.13
N ASN A 586 -4.30 -10.84 -4.47
CA ASN A 586 -5.08 -9.63 -4.19
C ASN A 586 -5.16 -9.32 -2.68
N LEU A 587 -5.31 -10.37 -1.86
CA LEU A 587 -5.27 -10.27 -0.41
C LEU A 587 -3.88 -9.82 0.09
N VAL A 588 -2.79 -10.39 -0.42
CA VAL A 588 -1.42 -10.05 -0.02
C VAL A 588 -1.12 -8.59 -0.28
N SER A 589 -1.45 -8.08 -1.48
CA SER A 589 -1.29 -6.66 -1.83
C SER A 589 -2.11 -5.77 -0.90
N ARG A 590 -3.36 -6.14 -0.61
CA ARG A 590 -4.23 -5.40 0.31
C ARG A 590 -3.62 -5.21 1.70
N PHE A 591 -2.99 -6.25 2.27
CA PHE A 591 -2.39 -6.17 3.60
C PHE A 591 -1.14 -5.30 3.68
N GLN A 592 -0.56 -4.88 2.55
CA GLN A 592 0.57 -3.92 2.53
C GLN A 592 0.12 -2.51 2.94
N THR A 593 -1.13 -2.15 2.69
CA THR A 593 -1.66 -0.78 2.87
C THR A 593 -2.07 -0.41 4.29
N PHE A 594 -2.16 -1.37 5.22
CA PHE A 594 -2.57 -1.06 6.59
C PHE A 594 -1.75 -1.81 7.64
N VAL A 595 -1.45 -1.08 8.71
CA VAL A 595 -0.71 -1.56 9.87
C VAL A 595 -1.63 -2.35 10.80
N GLY A 596 -1.08 -3.34 11.49
CA GLY A 596 -1.74 -3.95 12.65
C GLY A 596 -0.83 -4.87 13.42
N LEU A 597 -1.36 -5.47 14.49
CA LEU A 597 -0.57 -6.31 15.40
C LEU A 597 0.01 -7.54 14.67
N SER A 598 1.31 -7.74 14.81
CA SER A 598 2.02 -8.92 14.29
C SER A 598 1.78 -10.14 15.17
N GLU A 599 1.69 -11.30 14.52
CA GLU A 599 1.59 -12.61 15.19
C GLU A 599 2.95 -13.29 15.38
N LYS A 600 4.03 -12.73 14.79
CA LYS A 600 5.39 -13.22 15.01
C LYS A 600 6.02 -12.57 16.23
N GLU A 601 6.01 -11.25 16.27
CA GLU A 601 6.62 -10.43 17.32
C GLU A 601 5.57 -9.54 18.00
N LEU A 602 5.88 -9.00 19.18
CA LEU A 602 5.08 -7.94 19.82
C LEU A 602 5.36 -6.59 19.13
N ALA A 603 5.04 -6.52 17.85
CA ALA A 603 5.24 -5.35 17.00
C ALA A 603 3.96 -5.03 16.21
N ILE A 604 3.82 -3.76 15.81
CA ILE A 604 2.73 -3.31 14.94
C ILE A 604 3.39 -2.93 13.61
N GLU A 605 3.09 -3.70 12.55
CA GLU A 605 3.75 -3.61 11.25
C GLU A 605 2.72 -3.76 10.11
N SER A 606 3.05 -3.25 8.92
CA SER A 606 2.26 -3.48 7.69
C SER A 606 2.76 -4.71 6.91
N GLY A 607 1.90 -5.26 6.06
CA GLY A 607 2.23 -6.39 5.19
C GLY A 607 1.62 -7.73 5.62
N PHE A 608 1.48 -8.64 4.66
CA PHE A 608 0.92 -9.98 4.87
C PHE A 608 1.76 -10.84 5.83
N ASP A 609 3.05 -10.56 5.95
CA ASP A 609 3.97 -11.36 6.74
C ASP A 609 3.60 -11.45 8.22
N ARG A 610 3.00 -10.37 8.75
CA ARG A 610 2.54 -10.22 10.13
C ARG A 610 1.48 -11.23 10.52
N MET A 611 0.69 -11.71 9.56
CA MET A 611 -0.36 -12.69 9.82
C MET A 611 0.21 -14.08 10.12
N ASN A 612 1.48 -14.33 9.82
CA ASN A 612 2.13 -15.63 9.98
C ASN A 612 1.22 -16.79 9.52
N ALA A 613 0.61 -16.63 8.34
CA ALA A 613 -0.31 -17.59 7.74
C ALA A 613 0.50 -18.73 7.12
N THR A 614 1.09 -19.58 7.97
CA THR A 614 1.98 -20.69 7.55
C THR A 614 1.33 -21.64 6.54
N GLY A 615 0.00 -21.76 6.54
CA GLY A 615 -0.75 -22.53 5.55
C GLY A 615 -0.83 -21.90 4.16
N LEU A 616 -0.65 -20.58 4.03
CA LEU A 616 -0.74 -19.82 2.76
C LEU A 616 0.63 -19.39 2.21
N LYS A 617 1.73 -19.69 2.94
CA LYS A 617 3.11 -19.27 2.63
C LYS A 617 4.02 -20.41 2.18
N SER A 618 3.49 -21.59 1.90
CA SER A 618 4.33 -22.73 1.49
C SER A 618 4.89 -22.48 0.08
N ASP A 619 6.20 -22.24 -0.03
CA ASP A 619 6.96 -22.22 -1.30
C ASP A 619 6.75 -23.50 -2.12
N ASN A 620 6.33 -24.59 -1.48
CA ASN A 620 5.79 -25.75 -2.17
C ASN A 620 4.27 -25.55 -2.38
N MET A 621 3.92 -24.88 -3.47
CA MET A 621 2.55 -24.58 -3.92
C MET A 621 1.70 -25.83 -4.24
N PHE A 622 2.24 -27.05 -4.18
CA PHE A 622 1.62 -28.28 -4.69
C PHE A 622 1.27 -29.33 -3.63
N ASN A 623 0.70 -28.94 -2.48
CA ASN A 623 0.10 -29.92 -1.54
C ASN A 623 -1.43 -29.78 -1.48
N LYS A 624 -2.11 -30.79 -2.04
CA LYS A 624 -3.46 -30.73 -2.64
C LYS A 624 -4.68 -30.44 -1.76
N THR A 625 -4.62 -30.40 -0.43
CA THR A 625 -5.84 -30.17 0.41
C THR A 625 -5.58 -29.73 1.87
N ALA A 626 -4.37 -29.93 2.39
CA ALA A 626 -4.01 -29.57 3.76
C ALA A 626 -3.89 -28.05 4.09
N PRO A 627 -3.64 -27.11 3.16
CA PRO A 627 -3.34 -25.72 3.55
C PRO A 627 -4.56 -24.95 4.06
N ILE A 628 -5.74 -25.14 3.46
CA ILE A 628 -6.99 -24.41 3.80
C ILE A 628 -7.45 -24.75 5.23
N SER A 629 -7.60 -26.06 5.53
CA SER A 629 -8.02 -26.50 6.86
C SER A 629 -7.01 -26.14 7.94
N ARG A 630 -5.70 -26.20 7.63
CA ARG A 630 -4.63 -25.80 8.56
C ARG A 630 -4.70 -24.31 8.87
N ASN A 631 -4.88 -23.45 7.85
CA ASN A 631 -5.06 -22.01 8.04
C ASN A 631 -6.29 -21.71 8.91
N ASN A 632 -7.46 -22.28 8.58
CA ASN A 632 -8.69 -22.03 9.33
C ASN A 632 -8.57 -22.50 10.79
N LYS A 633 -8.00 -23.70 11.04
CA LYS A 633 -7.72 -24.17 12.41
C LYS A 633 -6.77 -23.24 13.17
N GLN A 634 -5.75 -22.71 12.49
CA GLN A 634 -4.82 -21.73 13.07
C GLN A 634 -5.57 -20.44 13.47
N MET A 635 -6.44 -19.92 12.60
CA MET A 635 -7.23 -18.72 12.89
C MET A 635 -8.23 -18.93 14.02
N VAL A 636 -8.90 -20.08 14.09
CA VAL A 636 -9.80 -20.43 15.20
C VAL A 636 -9.04 -20.45 16.52
N ARG A 637 -7.84 -21.04 16.57
CA ARG A 637 -6.99 -21.07 17.77
C ARG A 637 -6.58 -19.66 18.22
N ARG A 638 -6.29 -18.77 17.26
CA ARG A 638 -5.96 -17.36 17.55
C ARG A 638 -7.17 -16.59 18.06
N TYR A 639 -8.32 -16.75 17.40
CA TYR A 639 -9.56 -16.12 17.80
C TYR A 639 -9.97 -16.48 19.24
N ARG A 640 -9.73 -17.73 19.68
CA ARG A 640 -9.96 -18.14 21.08
C ARG A 640 -9.14 -17.34 22.10
N LYS A 641 -7.98 -16.79 21.71
CA LYS A 641 -7.11 -15.98 22.56
C LYS A 641 -7.44 -14.48 22.49
N ARG A 642 -8.65 -14.10 22.08
CA ARG A 642 -9.02 -12.69 21.83
C ARG A 642 -8.85 -11.76 23.03
N GLU A 643 -9.02 -12.26 24.25
CA GLU A 643 -8.94 -11.45 25.47
C GLU A 643 -7.51 -10.92 25.67
N LEU A 644 -6.51 -11.67 25.20
CA LEU A 644 -5.11 -11.25 25.21
C LEU A 644 -4.78 -10.20 24.14
N ILE A 645 -5.66 -9.96 23.15
CA ILE A 645 -5.38 -9.00 22.06
C ILE A 645 -5.26 -7.59 22.65
N ALA A 646 -6.16 -7.21 23.57
CA ALA A 646 -6.11 -5.90 24.21
C ALA A 646 -4.80 -5.70 24.99
N GLU A 647 -4.33 -6.73 25.70
CA GLU A 647 -3.05 -6.69 26.41
C GLU A 647 -1.85 -6.65 25.47
N ARG A 648 -1.88 -7.40 24.36
CA ARG A 648 -0.82 -7.38 23.35
C ARG A 648 -0.69 -6.02 22.69
N TRP A 649 -1.82 -5.38 22.36
CA TRP A 649 -1.81 -4.00 21.87
C TRP A 649 -1.18 -3.06 22.90
N LYS A 650 -1.56 -3.14 24.18
CA LYS A 650 -0.95 -2.33 25.24
C LYS A 650 0.57 -2.56 25.31
N LYS A 651 1.03 -3.82 25.34
CA LYS A 651 2.46 -4.17 25.38
C LYS A 651 3.24 -3.74 24.14
N ALA A 652 2.63 -3.78 22.96
CA ALA A 652 3.27 -3.32 21.72
C ALA A 652 3.34 -1.78 21.64
N LEU A 653 2.40 -1.08 22.29
CA LEU A 653 2.33 0.40 22.30
C LEU A 653 3.20 1.03 23.40
N THR A 654 3.64 0.29 24.42
CA THR A 654 4.41 0.79 25.58
C THR A 654 5.89 1.09 25.29
N ILE A 655 6.34 1.05 24.03
CA ILE A 655 7.77 1.14 23.70
C ILE A 655 8.34 2.56 23.81
N ASP A 656 7.56 3.64 23.57
CA ASP A 656 7.98 4.99 23.97
C ASP A 656 6.85 6.04 23.88
N GLY A 657 6.99 7.14 24.64
CA GLY A 657 6.04 8.26 24.65
C GLY A 657 5.88 8.95 23.29
N THR A 658 6.95 8.98 22.51
CA THR A 658 7.09 9.62 21.19
C THR A 658 6.98 8.65 20.01
N ALA A 659 6.59 7.39 20.28
CA ALA A 659 6.54 6.37 19.25
C ALA A 659 5.60 6.74 18.11
N ARG A 660 6.02 6.49 16.87
CA ARG A 660 5.28 6.80 15.64
C ARG A 660 5.32 5.59 14.71
N VAL A 661 4.39 5.54 13.76
CA VAL A 661 4.58 4.67 12.60
C VAL A 661 5.65 5.33 11.73
N ILE A 662 6.85 4.74 11.71
CA ILE A 662 7.95 5.24 10.91
C ILE A 662 8.00 4.41 9.62
N PRO A 663 7.95 5.04 8.44
CA PRO A 663 8.22 4.37 7.18
C PRO A 663 9.59 3.72 7.25
N SER A 664 9.65 2.41 7.04
CA SER A 664 10.88 1.64 7.16
C SER A 664 11.08 0.72 5.97
N VAL A 665 12.35 0.39 5.71
CA VAL A 665 12.70 -0.53 4.63
C VAL A 665 13.14 -1.84 5.25
N LYS A 666 12.43 -2.93 4.92
CA LYS A 666 12.86 -4.29 5.24
C LYS A 666 13.73 -4.82 4.12
N THR A 667 14.91 -5.31 4.48
CA THR A 667 15.76 -6.02 3.53
C THR A 667 16.31 -7.31 4.14
N ASN A 668 16.25 -8.39 3.36
CA ASN A 668 16.97 -9.62 3.64
C ASN A 668 18.44 -9.52 3.18
N LYS A 669 18.74 -8.51 2.34
CA LYS A 669 20.03 -8.37 1.67
C LYS A 669 21.07 -7.78 2.62
N ILE A 670 22.03 -8.62 2.97
CA ILE A 670 23.24 -8.20 3.65
C ILE A 670 24.19 -7.64 2.59
N PRO A 671 24.54 -6.34 2.60
CA PRO A 671 25.64 -5.87 1.75
C PRO A 671 26.93 -6.58 2.21
N ASN A 672 27.56 -7.34 1.31
CA ASN A 672 28.74 -8.16 1.58
C ASN A 672 30.03 -7.31 1.68
N LEU A 673 30.02 -6.33 2.59
CA LEU A 673 31.12 -5.39 2.83
C LEU A 673 32.33 -6.01 3.53
N ARG A 674 32.15 -7.22 4.08
CA ARG A 674 33.13 -7.92 4.93
C ARG A 674 34.43 -8.25 4.20
N GLY A 675 34.36 -8.80 2.98
CA GLY A 675 35.52 -9.36 2.29
C GLY A 675 36.56 -8.33 1.83
N PHE A 676 36.11 -7.12 1.46
CA PHE A 676 36.98 -6.08 0.90
C PHE A 676 37.87 -5.42 1.97
N VAL A 677 37.27 -5.04 3.10
CA VAL A 677 38.00 -4.40 4.20
C VAL A 677 38.97 -5.39 4.83
N LEU A 678 38.53 -6.63 5.07
CA LEU A 678 39.37 -7.66 5.70
C LEU A 678 40.61 -8.01 4.87
N LYS A 679 40.54 -8.10 3.53
CA LYS A 679 41.69 -8.50 2.72
C LYS A 679 42.76 -7.42 2.62
N HIS A 680 42.39 -6.15 2.38
CA HIS A 680 43.36 -5.05 2.33
C HIS A 680 43.98 -4.78 3.71
N SER A 681 43.19 -4.92 4.78
CA SER A 681 43.71 -4.80 6.15
C SER A 681 44.67 -5.96 6.50
N PHE A 682 44.35 -7.20 6.11
CA PHE A 682 45.21 -8.36 6.39
C PHE A 682 46.47 -8.36 5.53
N SER A 683 46.39 -8.03 4.23
CA SER A 683 47.57 -7.96 3.37
C SER A 683 48.52 -6.86 3.80
N TYR A 684 48.00 -5.70 4.23
CA TYR A 684 48.81 -4.62 4.75
C TYR A 684 49.48 -4.99 6.09
N LEU A 685 48.73 -5.62 7.02
CA LEU A 685 49.30 -6.17 8.26
C LEU A 685 50.39 -7.21 7.98
N LEU A 686 50.19 -8.09 7.00
CA LEU A 686 51.15 -9.13 6.64
C LEU A 686 52.42 -8.54 6.03
N VAL A 687 52.30 -7.55 5.13
CA VAL A 687 53.46 -6.81 4.60
C VAL A 687 54.19 -6.06 5.71
N GLN A 688 53.48 -5.44 6.65
CA GLN A 688 54.10 -4.77 7.79
C GLN A 688 54.85 -5.75 8.70
N MET A 689 54.25 -6.91 8.99
CA MET A 689 54.92 -7.97 9.75
C MET A 689 56.18 -8.47 9.03
N LEU A 690 56.14 -8.63 7.71
CA LEU A 690 57.31 -9.02 6.91
C LEU A 690 58.41 -7.96 6.91
N VAL A 691 58.08 -6.67 6.86
CA VAL A 691 59.07 -5.58 6.93
C VAL A 691 59.73 -5.53 8.32
N ILE A 692 58.94 -5.70 9.39
CA ILE A 692 59.47 -5.78 10.76
C ILE A 692 60.36 -7.01 10.91
N LEU A 693 59.92 -8.18 10.42
CA LEU A 693 60.69 -9.42 10.47
C LEU A 693 61.99 -9.33 9.66
N SER A 694 61.95 -8.68 8.49
CA SER A 694 63.13 -8.42 7.66
C SER A 694 64.13 -7.48 8.34
N GLY A 695 63.64 -6.39 8.97
CA GLY A 695 64.48 -5.48 9.76
C GLY A 695 65.13 -6.16 10.96
N ILE A 696 64.39 -7.03 11.64
CA ILE A 696 64.86 -7.90 12.72
C ILE A 696 65.94 -8.86 12.21
N MET A 697 65.70 -9.56 11.11
CA MET A 697 66.64 -10.51 10.50
C MET A 697 67.94 -9.83 10.04
N THR A 698 67.85 -8.71 9.31
CA THR A 698 69.01 -7.94 8.83
C THR A 698 69.80 -7.32 9.99
N GLY A 699 69.12 -6.77 11.01
CA GLY A 699 69.77 -6.27 12.23
C GLY A 699 70.48 -7.38 13.00
N SER A 700 69.86 -8.56 13.13
CA SER A 700 70.49 -9.70 13.80
C SER A 700 71.68 -10.26 13.02
N PHE A 701 71.65 -10.28 11.69
CA PHE A 701 72.78 -10.70 10.85
C PHE A 701 73.99 -9.75 10.99
N TYR A 702 73.76 -8.45 11.06
CA TYR A 702 74.82 -7.44 11.17
C TYR A 702 75.47 -7.41 12.57
N LEU A 703 74.70 -7.72 13.62
CA LEU A 703 75.16 -7.68 15.02
C LEU A 703 75.67 -9.04 15.54
N SER A 704 75.48 -10.13 14.79
CA SER A 704 75.82 -11.51 15.18
C SER A 704 77.32 -11.78 15.39
N LEU A 705 78.18 -10.80 15.13
CA LEU A 705 79.63 -10.99 15.16
C LEU A 705 80.28 -10.75 16.53
N ASN A 706 79.63 -10.09 17.50
CA ASN A 706 80.35 -9.71 18.74
C ASN A 706 79.63 -9.90 20.10
N ASN A 707 78.29 -9.92 20.25
CA ASN A 707 77.64 -10.13 21.56
C ASN A 707 76.16 -10.61 21.48
N PRO A 708 75.82 -11.85 21.89
CA PRO A 708 74.47 -12.39 21.74
C PRO A 708 73.43 -11.88 22.76
N SER A 709 73.84 -11.38 23.93
CA SER A 709 72.92 -10.92 24.99
C SER A 709 72.35 -9.52 24.75
N LEU A 710 73.14 -8.61 24.17
CA LEU A 710 72.70 -7.26 23.78
C LEU A 710 71.69 -7.30 22.62
N LEU A 711 71.80 -8.33 21.78
CA LEU A 711 70.97 -8.54 20.60
C LEU A 711 69.50 -8.74 20.97
N TRP A 712 69.21 -9.53 22.02
CA TRP A 712 67.83 -9.74 22.49
C TRP A 712 67.18 -8.47 23.03
N VAL A 713 67.93 -7.63 23.76
CA VAL A 713 67.41 -6.38 24.33
C VAL A 713 67.12 -5.35 23.24
N LEU A 714 68.02 -5.20 22.27
CA LEU A 714 67.82 -4.29 21.13
C LEU A 714 66.66 -4.73 20.23
N MET A 715 66.46 -6.04 20.05
CA MET A 715 65.30 -6.58 19.33
C MET A 715 63.99 -6.27 20.05
N LEU A 716 63.95 -6.43 21.39
CA LEU A 716 62.78 -6.11 22.19
C LEU A 716 62.43 -4.62 22.12
N VAL A 717 63.43 -3.74 22.24
CA VAL A 717 63.25 -2.28 22.13
C VAL A 717 62.83 -1.88 20.72
N GLY A 718 63.40 -2.49 19.67
CA GLY A 718 63.02 -2.26 18.28
C GLY A 718 61.59 -2.69 17.96
N ILE A 719 61.17 -3.84 18.47
CA ILE A 719 59.78 -4.34 18.35
C ILE A 719 58.82 -3.39 19.07
N ILE A 720 59.14 -3.00 20.32
CA ILE A 720 58.31 -2.08 21.11
C ILE A 720 58.21 -0.71 20.42
N GLY A 721 59.34 -0.16 19.95
CA GLY A 721 59.38 1.11 19.22
C GLY A 721 58.57 1.09 17.92
N ALA A 722 58.66 0.00 17.15
CA ALA A 722 57.86 -0.19 15.94
C ALA A 722 56.36 -0.30 16.25
N LEU A 723 55.99 -1.01 17.32
CA LEU A 723 54.60 -1.14 17.77
C LEU A 723 54.01 0.22 18.18
N ILE A 724 54.77 1.03 18.93
CA ILE A 724 54.34 2.35 19.39
C ILE A 724 54.22 3.34 18.23
N TYR A 725 55.20 3.38 17.32
CA TYR A 725 55.17 4.28 16.15
C TYR A 725 53.96 4.02 15.24
N LYS A 726 53.52 2.76 15.15
CA LYS A 726 52.42 2.34 14.26
C LYS A 726 51.08 2.15 14.96
N LEU A 727 51.02 2.25 16.29
CA LEU A 727 49.81 2.16 17.10
C LEU A 727 48.61 2.98 16.58
N PRO A 728 48.74 4.27 16.17
CA PRO A 728 47.59 5.03 15.69
C PRO A 728 46.99 4.47 14.39
N GLN A 729 47.81 3.88 13.51
CA GLN A 729 47.33 3.25 12.27
C GLN A 729 46.61 1.92 12.58
N THR A 730 47.13 1.13 13.52
CA THR A 730 46.50 -0.11 13.99
C THR A 730 45.18 0.18 14.71
N ILE A 731 45.12 1.23 15.54
CA ILE A 731 43.88 1.67 16.20
C ILE A 731 42.83 2.14 15.18
N SER A 732 43.24 2.89 14.16
CA SER A 732 42.34 3.29 13.06
C SER A 732 41.79 2.06 12.31
N MET A 733 42.63 1.07 12.06
CA MET A 733 42.23 -0.21 11.45
C MET A 733 41.30 -1.05 12.33
N ILE A 734 41.58 -1.15 13.64
CA ILE A 734 40.70 -1.81 14.62
C ILE A 734 39.37 -1.08 14.70
N LYS A 735 39.34 0.26 14.67
CA LYS A 735 38.10 1.02 14.57
C LYS A 735 37.35 0.65 13.29
N ILE A 736 37.99 0.67 12.13
CA ILE A 736 37.35 0.29 10.86
C ILE A 736 36.81 -1.15 10.95
N ALA A 737 37.59 -2.11 11.44
CA ALA A 737 37.15 -3.49 11.62
C ALA A 737 35.96 -3.60 12.60
N CYS A 738 36.04 -3.04 13.80
CA CYS A 738 34.95 -3.05 14.78
C CYS A 738 33.68 -2.34 14.28
N PHE A 739 33.81 -1.31 13.43
CA PHE A 739 32.66 -0.60 12.86
C PHE A 739 32.09 -1.24 11.57
N PHE A 740 32.85 -2.07 10.84
CA PHE A 740 32.41 -2.71 9.58
C PHE A 740 32.16 -4.23 9.68
N LEU A 741 32.61 -4.91 10.74
CA LEU A 741 32.32 -6.34 10.97
C LEU A 741 30.85 -6.64 11.34
N PRO A 742 30.13 -5.81 12.13
CA PRO A 742 28.70 -5.99 12.36
C PRO A 742 27.92 -5.59 11.10
N VAL A 743 27.02 -6.45 10.62
CA VAL A 743 26.17 -6.18 9.43
C VAL A 743 25.37 -4.89 9.58
N ASP A 744 24.99 -4.55 10.82
CA ASP A 744 24.26 -3.33 11.16
C ASP A 744 25.04 -2.05 10.80
N GLY A 745 26.38 -2.09 10.86
CA GLY A 745 27.23 -0.92 10.62
C GLY A 745 27.23 -0.45 9.16
N ALA A 746 27.08 -1.38 8.22
CA ALA A 746 26.99 -1.12 6.80
C ALA A 746 25.73 -0.35 6.40
N LEU A 747 24.58 -0.92 6.78
CA LEU A 747 23.27 -0.34 6.50
C LEU A 747 23.11 1.00 7.22
N LYS A 748 23.63 1.12 8.45
CA LYS A 748 23.65 2.38 9.20
C LYS A 748 24.46 3.48 8.50
N ARG A 749 25.57 3.13 7.85
CA ARG A 749 26.39 4.07 7.06
C ARG A 749 25.72 4.49 5.76
N ILE A 750 25.07 3.56 5.04
CA ILE A 750 24.27 3.88 3.85
C ILE A 750 23.14 4.84 4.25
N GLY A 751 22.41 4.53 5.32
CA GLY A 751 21.39 5.42 5.86
C GLY A 751 21.96 6.79 6.27
N LYS A 752 23.12 6.84 6.94
CA LYS A 752 23.76 8.11 7.30
C LYS A 752 24.19 8.94 6.08
N ALA A 753 24.74 8.29 5.05
CA ALA A 753 25.10 8.93 3.79
C ALA A 753 23.87 9.56 3.12
N LEU A 754 22.76 8.81 3.10
CA LEU A 754 21.50 9.27 2.56
C LEU A 754 20.93 10.45 3.37
N ALA A 755 20.87 10.35 4.69
CA ALA A 755 20.38 11.44 5.54
C ALA A 755 21.21 12.73 5.40
N GLU A 756 22.55 12.60 5.34
CA GLU A 756 23.46 13.75 5.10
C GLU A 756 23.22 14.36 3.72
N SER A 757 23.04 13.54 2.69
CA SER A 757 22.77 14.03 1.32
C SER A 757 21.41 14.72 1.17
N LEU A 758 20.37 14.22 1.86
CA LEU A 758 19.03 14.80 1.83
C LEU A 758 19.01 16.17 2.52
N CYS A 759 19.71 16.31 3.65
CA CYS A 759 19.87 17.59 4.34
C CYS A 759 20.68 18.60 3.51
N GLN A 760 21.79 18.18 2.90
CA GLN A 760 22.60 19.07 2.06
C GLN A 760 21.88 19.51 0.78
N ALA A 761 20.99 18.67 0.24
CA ALA A 761 20.17 18.99 -0.91
C ALA A 761 18.95 19.87 -0.58
N GLY A 762 18.69 20.14 0.71
CA GLY A 762 17.53 20.92 1.16
C GLY A 762 16.20 20.15 1.09
N PHE A 763 16.23 18.81 0.98
CA PHE A 763 15.02 17.99 1.04
C PHE A 763 14.57 17.67 2.47
N ILE A 764 15.46 17.90 3.45
CA ILE A 764 15.22 17.76 4.88
C ILE A 764 15.69 19.05 5.53
N GLU A 765 14.78 19.74 6.21
CA GLU A 765 15.06 20.97 6.94
C GLU A 765 15.61 20.66 8.34
N THR A 766 15.28 19.50 8.88
CA THR A 766 15.79 19.03 10.16
C THR A 766 17.30 18.86 10.17
N SER A 767 17.96 19.48 11.16
CA SER A 767 19.42 19.40 11.30
C SER A 767 19.93 17.98 11.54
N ILE A 768 21.05 17.61 10.89
CA ILE A 768 21.71 16.29 10.98
C ILE A 768 21.98 15.83 12.43
N ARG A 769 22.14 16.75 13.38
CA ARG A 769 22.41 16.42 14.79
C ARG A 769 21.20 15.83 15.53
N ARG A 770 19.99 16.10 15.07
CA ARG A 770 18.74 15.55 15.64
C ARG A 770 18.35 14.22 14.99
N MET A 771 18.91 13.90 13.83
CA MET A 771 18.58 12.71 13.06
C MET A 771 19.37 11.48 13.52
N VAL A 772 18.67 10.39 13.83
CA VAL A 772 19.31 9.11 14.21
C VAL A 772 18.79 7.99 13.31
N THR A 773 19.73 7.34 12.60
CA THR A 773 19.44 6.15 11.80
C THR A 773 19.44 4.90 12.69
N ASN A 774 18.26 4.32 12.85
CA ASN A 774 18.05 3.10 13.62
C ASN A 774 18.04 1.90 12.68
N VAL A 775 18.87 0.89 13.00
CA VAL A 775 18.88 -0.40 12.31
C VAL A 775 18.53 -1.47 13.33
N THR A 776 17.45 -2.22 13.08
CA THR A 776 17.02 -3.32 13.94
C THR A 776 17.04 -4.63 13.15
N LYS A 777 17.64 -5.66 13.74
CA LYS A 777 17.71 -7.01 13.16
C LYS A 777 16.58 -7.86 13.72
N LEU A 778 15.81 -8.53 12.86
CA LEU A 778 14.77 -9.48 13.26
C LEU A 778 15.32 -10.88 13.53
N GLU A 779 14.52 -11.68 14.23
CA GLU A 779 14.75 -13.11 14.46
C GLU A 779 14.83 -13.90 13.13
N ASP A 780 14.07 -13.48 12.11
CA ASP A 780 14.08 -14.07 10.75
C ASP A 780 15.37 -13.74 9.94
N GLY A 781 16.31 -12.97 10.51
CA GLY A 781 17.57 -12.59 9.85
C GLY A 781 17.51 -11.36 8.92
N SER A 782 16.33 -10.73 8.80
CA SER A 782 16.11 -9.50 8.03
C SER A 782 16.44 -8.24 8.85
N PHE A 783 16.67 -7.11 8.17
CA PHE A 783 17.01 -5.82 8.78
C PHE A 783 15.96 -4.77 8.46
N TYR A 784 15.58 -3.97 9.46
CA TYR A 784 14.80 -2.75 9.31
C TYR A 784 15.69 -1.53 9.47
N ILE A 785 15.47 -0.52 8.64
CA ILE A 785 16.16 0.77 8.71
C ILE A 785 15.11 1.88 8.75
N ALA A 786 15.23 2.78 9.72
CA ALA A 786 14.34 3.92 9.92
C ALA A 786 15.14 5.17 10.32
N LEU A 787 14.61 6.35 9.99
CA LEU A 787 15.15 7.64 10.39
C LEU A 787 14.28 8.23 11.50
N SER A 788 14.88 8.46 12.68
CA SER A 788 14.18 9.04 13.84
C SER A 788 14.65 10.46 14.10
N GLY A 789 13.75 11.30 14.63
CA GLY A 789 14.01 12.72 14.95
C GLY A 789 13.61 13.73 13.87
N CYS A 790 12.89 13.31 12.83
CA CYS A 790 12.47 14.11 11.67
C CYS A 790 10.93 14.21 11.55
N SER A 791 10.42 15.05 10.65
CA SER A 791 9.00 15.03 10.28
C SER A 791 8.61 13.71 9.59
N PHE A 792 7.32 13.41 9.51
CA PHE A 792 6.84 12.20 8.82
C PHE A 792 7.21 12.22 7.34
N TYR A 793 7.03 13.36 6.67
CA TYR A 793 7.45 13.57 5.28
C TYR A 793 8.94 13.25 5.10
N GLU A 794 9.81 13.84 5.92
CA GLU A 794 11.25 13.64 5.84
C GLU A 794 11.64 12.17 6.02
N SER A 795 10.96 11.46 6.93
CA SER A 795 11.17 10.02 7.11
C SER A 795 10.64 9.18 5.95
N SER A 796 9.52 9.55 5.33
CA SER A 796 9.01 8.87 4.14
C SER A 796 9.97 9.07 2.96
N VAL A 797 10.41 10.30 2.71
CA VAL A 797 11.39 10.63 1.66
C VAL A 797 12.68 9.83 1.87
N PHE A 798 13.14 9.72 3.10
CA PHE A 798 14.28 8.87 3.45
C PHE A 798 14.03 7.39 3.14
N ALA A 799 12.88 6.85 3.55
CA ALA A 799 12.53 5.45 3.31
C ALA A 799 12.38 5.15 1.82
N ASP A 800 11.77 6.04 1.03
CA ASP A 800 11.61 5.92 -0.42
C ASP A 800 12.97 5.89 -1.11
N CYS A 801 13.85 6.86 -0.80
CA CYS A 801 15.19 6.89 -1.37
C CYS A 801 16.03 5.68 -0.94
N LEU A 802 15.88 5.22 0.30
CA LEU A 802 16.59 4.03 0.79
C LEU A 802 16.08 2.76 0.11
N ALA A 803 14.77 2.65 -0.11
CA ALA A 803 14.17 1.56 -0.85
C ALA A 803 14.72 1.54 -2.28
N GLU A 804 14.81 2.69 -2.96
CA GLU A 804 15.42 2.79 -4.30
C GLU A 804 16.90 2.35 -4.33
N ILE A 805 17.69 2.67 -3.30
CA ILE A 805 19.12 2.26 -3.21
C ILE A 805 19.26 0.74 -3.03
N LEU A 806 18.37 0.15 -2.25
CA LEU A 806 18.42 -1.27 -1.90
C LEU A 806 17.67 -2.16 -2.91
N ALA A 807 16.70 -1.59 -3.63
CA ALA A 807 15.90 -2.26 -4.64
C ALA A 807 16.76 -2.81 -5.79
N PRO A 808 16.25 -3.80 -6.53
CA PRO A 808 16.84 -4.21 -7.79
C PRO A 808 17.00 -2.99 -8.70
N ILE A 809 18.13 -2.93 -9.41
CA ILE A 809 18.47 -1.77 -10.23
C ILE A 809 17.50 -1.70 -11.41
N ASP A 810 16.68 -0.65 -11.47
CA ASP A 810 15.79 -0.39 -12.60
C ASP A 810 16.00 0.97 -13.25
N ASN A 811 16.67 0.96 -14.41
CA ASN A 811 16.99 2.11 -15.27
C ASN A 811 17.35 3.43 -14.56
N PRO A 812 18.20 3.44 -13.51
CA PRO A 812 18.58 4.69 -12.87
C PRO A 812 19.43 5.53 -13.81
N ARG A 813 19.29 6.86 -13.72
CA ARG A 813 20.08 7.80 -14.55
C ARG A 813 21.55 7.89 -14.11
N TYR A 814 21.84 7.56 -12.85
CA TYR A 814 23.19 7.45 -12.32
C TYR A 814 23.33 6.16 -11.51
N LEU A 815 24.51 5.54 -11.59
CA LEU A 815 24.87 4.35 -10.83
C LEU A 815 26.12 4.62 -9.99
N ILE A 816 26.17 4.06 -8.79
CA ILE A 816 27.39 4.00 -8.01
C ILE A 816 27.96 2.59 -8.17
N LEU A 817 29.12 2.52 -8.79
CA LEU A 817 29.90 1.30 -8.95
C LEU A 817 30.92 1.21 -7.82
N ARG A 818 31.01 0.03 -7.21
CA ARG A 818 32.09 -0.32 -6.30
C ARG A 818 32.80 -1.55 -6.83
N GLU A 819 34.02 -1.36 -7.34
CA GLU A 819 34.85 -2.47 -7.80
C GLU A 819 35.53 -3.17 -6.60
N GLY A 820 35.42 -4.49 -6.52
CA GLY A 820 36.07 -5.30 -5.49
C GLY A 820 36.64 -6.61 -6.05
N ARG A 821 37.91 -6.94 -5.78
CA ARG A 821 38.49 -8.24 -6.18
C ARG A 821 38.52 -9.20 -4.99
N PHE A 822 37.68 -10.25 -5.02
CA PHE A 822 37.69 -11.31 -4.02
C PHE A 822 38.13 -12.64 -4.65
N LEU A 823 39.23 -13.21 -4.15
CA LEU A 823 39.72 -14.54 -4.52
C LEU A 823 39.82 -14.80 -6.06
N GLY A 824 40.34 -13.82 -6.82
CA GLY A 824 40.51 -13.94 -8.28
C GLY A 824 39.27 -13.60 -9.12
N SER A 825 38.11 -13.38 -8.50
CA SER A 825 36.88 -12.93 -9.15
C SER A 825 36.66 -11.43 -8.92
N LEU A 826 36.45 -10.67 -10.01
CA LEU A 826 35.95 -9.29 -9.98
C LEU A 826 34.49 -9.33 -9.49
N ARG A 827 34.23 -8.68 -8.35
CA ARG A 827 32.90 -8.49 -7.79
C ARG A 827 32.61 -6.98 -7.78
N ASP A 828 31.88 -6.57 -8.80
CA ASP A 828 31.34 -5.20 -8.93
C ASP A 828 30.01 -5.11 -8.16
N ASP A 829 29.95 -4.33 -7.10
CA ASP A 829 28.70 -4.03 -6.39
C ASP A 829 28.10 -2.74 -6.97
N TYR A 830 26.84 -2.81 -7.38
CA TYR A 830 26.13 -1.70 -8.00
C TYR A 830 25.03 -1.19 -7.07
N HIS A 831 24.93 0.13 -6.93
CA HIS A 831 23.86 0.80 -6.22
C HIS A 831 23.21 1.86 -7.12
N ALA A 832 21.87 1.90 -7.13
CA ALA A 832 21.13 2.94 -7.81
C ALA A 832 21.24 4.27 -7.04
N VAL A 833 21.38 5.37 -7.78
CA VAL A 833 21.21 6.72 -7.20
C VAL A 833 19.71 7.04 -7.21
N PRO A 834 19.10 7.45 -6.08
CA PRO A 834 17.67 7.73 -6.03
C PRO A 834 17.23 8.78 -7.06
N MET A 835 16.01 8.65 -7.55
CA MET A 835 15.43 9.49 -8.59
C MET A 835 15.48 10.98 -8.23
N ARG A 836 15.23 11.31 -6.95
CA ARG A 836 15.28 12.69 -6.44
C ARG A 836 16.67 13.33 -6.61
N PHE A 837 17.74 12.57 -6.37
CA PHE A 837 19.12 13.03 -6.61
C PHE A 837 19.51 12.97 -8.08
N ALA A 838 18.93 12.04 -8.84
CA ALA A 838 19.23 11.84 -10.24
C ALA A 838 18.66 12.94 -11.16
N ALA A 839 17.77 13.81 -10.67
CA ALA A 839 17.17 14.91 -11.43
C ALA A 839 18.21 15.91 -11.97
N LYS A 840 19.19 16.30 -11.14
CA LYS A 840 20.26 17.25 -11.48
C LYS A 840 21.63 16.61 -11.25
N LYS A 841 22.60 16.95 -12.11
CA LYS A 841 23.98 16.43 -11.99
C LYS A 841 24.62 16.83 -10.65
N ASP A 842 24.37 18.06 -10.19
CA ASP A 842 24.93 18.58 -8.94
C ASP A 842 24.41 17.81 -7.72
N LEU A 843 23.12 17.45 -7.70
CA LEU A 843 22.50 16.65 -6.65
C LEU A 843 23.07 15.23 -6.61
N ALA A 844 23.27 14.59 -7.77
CA ALA A 844 23.91 13.29 -7.86
C ALA A 844 25.36 13.32 -7.35
N GLN A 845 26.10 14.41 -7.62
CA GLN A 845 27.45 14.60 -7.09
C GLN A 845 27.45 14.84 -5.57
N LEU A 846 26.47 15.56 -5.02
CA LEU A 846 26.31 15.72 -3.57
C LEU A 846 26.09 14.38 -2.88
N PHE A 847 25.17 13.56 -3.40
CA PHE A 847 24.96 12.20 -2.90
C PHE A 847 26.23 11.37 -2.96
N TYR A 848 26.95 11.40 -4.08
CA TYR A 848 28.22 10.69 -4.25
C TYR A 848 29.30 11.13 -3.25
N LYS A 849 29.44 12.44 -2.96
CA LYS A 849 30.37 12.94 -1.94
C LYS A 849 30.02 12.41 -0.55
N ALA A 850 28.73 12.43 -0.19
CA ALA A 850 28.25 11.88 1.08
C ALA A 850 28.45 10.35 1.17
N TRP A 851 28.28 9.65 0.04
CA TRP A 851 28.53 8.21 -0.08
C TRP A 851 30.01 7.86 0.13
N GLN A 852 30.91 8.59 -0.54
CA GLN A 852 32.36 8.38 -0.38
C GLN A 852 32.83 8.60 1.05
N LYS A 853 32.28 9.62 1.73
CA LYS A 853 32.61 9.95 3.12
C LYS A 853 32.18 8.87 4.12
N ASN A 854 30.99 8.31 3.95
CA ASN A 854 30.37 7.44 4.97
C ASN A 854 30.49 5.94 4.65
N VAL A 855 30.49 5.54 3.37
CA VAL A 855 30.42 4.14 2.91
C VAL A 855 31.77 3.63 2.38
N GLY A 856 32.42 4.36 1.47
CA GLY A 856 33.75 4.03 0.94
C GLY A 856 34.02 4.50 -0.49
N LEU A 857 35.20 4.15 -1.02
CA LEU A 857 35.61 4.47 -2.40
C LEU A 857 34.69 3.78 -3.42
N SER A 858 34.18 4.57 -4.35
CA SER A 858 33.24 4.17 -5.40
C SER A 858 33.37 5.10 -6.59
N GLU A 859 32.80 4.73 -7.74
CA GLU A 859 32.74 5.53 -8.97
C GLU A 859 31.28 5.89 -9.30
N LEU A 860 31.04 7.13 -9.73
CA LEU A 860 29.72 7.59 -10.20
C LEU A 860 29.64 7.47 -11.72
N ILE A 861 28.78 6.60 -12.21
CA ILE A 861 28.59 6.31 -13.63
C ILE A 861 27.30 6.96 -14.13
N TYR A 862 27.38 7.71 -15.23
CA TYR A 862 26.20 8.23 -15.92
C TYR A 862 25.69 7.21 -16.94
N THR A 863 24.46 6.73 -16.77
CA THR A 863 23.97 5.56 -17.52
C THR A 863 23.52 5.86 -18.95
N ARG A 864 23.58 7.12 -19.40
CA ARG A 864 23.17 7.49 -20.77
C ARG A 864 24.31 7.47 -21.80
N THR A 865 25.57 7.40 -21.36
CA THR A 865 26.72 7.15 -22.24
C THR A 865 26.78 5.68 -22.67
N GLU A 866 27.40 5.36 -23.80
CA GLU A 866 27.54 3.98 -24.30
C GLU A 866 28.21 3.05 -23.26
N GLU A 867 29.32 3.49 -22.66
CA GLU A 867 30.00 2.73 -21.59
C GLU A 867 29.11 2.56 -20.34
N GLY A 868 28.43 3.64 -19.93
CA GLY A 868 27.48 3.60 -18.81
C GLY A 868 26.27 2.70 -19.04
N ARG A 869 25.80 2.58 -20.28
CA ARG A 869 24.72 1.64 -20.68
C ARG A 869 25.18 0.19 -20.51
N ARG A 870 26.37 -0.16 -20.96
CA ARG A 870 26.96 -1.50 -20.74
C ARG A 870 27.05 -1.85 -19.26
N ARG A 871 27.54 -0.92 -18.43
CA ARG A 871 27.66 -1.11 -16.98
C ARG A 871 26.28 -1.23 -16.32
N LEU A 872 25.29 -0.44 -16.73
CA LEU A 872 23.91 -0.55 -16.26
C LEU A 872 23.27 -1.90 -16.60
N LEU A 873 23.49 -2.39 -17.82
CA LEU A 873 22.96 -3.69 -18.22
C LEU A 873 23.55 -4.82 -17.37
N ARG A 874 24.87 -4.84 -17.16
CA ARG A 874 25.52 -5.81 -16.26
C ARG A 874 24.96 -5.73 -14.83
N ALA A 875 24.76 -4.52 -14.33
CA ALA A 875 24.18 -4.26 -13.02
C ALA A 875 22.74 -4.81 -12.91
N LYS A 876 21.91 -4.57 -13.92
CA LYS A 876 20.55 -5.10 -14.02
C LYS A 876 20.56 -6.61 -13.98
N MET A 877 21.35 -7.27 -14.81
CA MET A 877 21.34 -8.75 -14.91
C MET A 877 21.85 -9.43 -13.64
N LYS A 878 22.91 -8.88 -13.03
CA LYS A 878 23.37 -9.34 -11.72
C LYS A 878 22.29 -9.16 -10.65
N ALA A 879 21.58 -8.02 -10.66
CA ALA A 879 20.43 -7.82 -9.77
C ALA A 879 19.32 -8.84 -10.05
N PHE A 880 18.94 -9.07 -11.32
CA PHE A 880 17.94 -10.05 -11.73
C PHE A 880 18.23 -11.47 -11.22
N SER A 881 19.47 -11.95 -11.30
CA SER A 881 19.86 -13.27 -10.75
C SER A 881 19.63 -13.37 -9.24
N SER A 882 19.73 -12.25 -8.51
CA SER A 882 19.44 -12.16 -7.07
C SER A 882 17.97 -11.87 -6.75
N THR A 883 17.22 -11.27 -7.68
CA THR A 883 15.78 -10.95 -7.54
C THR A 883 14.93 -12.20 -7.41
N PHE A 884 15.38 -13.34 -7.95
CA PHE A 884 14.73 -14.63 -7.73
C PHE A 884 14.80 -15.12 -6.26
N LYS A 885 15.51 -14.42 -5.35
CA LYS A 885 15.71 -14.83 -3.96
C LYS A 885 15.30 -13.81 -2.89
N ASP A 886 15.42 -12.50 -3.10
CA ASP A 886 15.24 -11.52 -2.00
C ASP A 886 14.61 -10.19 -2.44
N GLU A 887 13.34 -9.98 -2.11
CA GLU A 887 12.61 -8.73 -2.33
C GLU A 887 12.85 -7.72 -1.18
N VAL A 888 13.24 -6.49 -1.53
CA VAL A 888 13.20 -5.33 -0.62
C VAL A 888 11.77 -4.85 -0.52
N LYS A 889 11.23 -4.73 0.70
CA LYS A 889 9.84 -4.34 0.92
C LYS A 889 9.77 -3.09 1.79
N ARG A 890 9.02 -2.09 1.31
CA ARG A 890 8.57 -0.97 2.13
C ARG A 890 7.59 -1.52 3.16
N GLN A 891 7.83 -1.22 4.44
CA GLN A 891 6.97 -1.63 5.53
C GLN A 891 6.93 -0.53 6.59
N ASP A 892 5.72 -0.21 7.04
CA ASP A 892 5.50 0.79 8.05
C ASP A 892 5.43 0.09 9.41
N ARG A 893 6.26 0.50 10.36
CA ARG A 893 6.36 -0.13 11.70
C ARG A 893 6.22 0.91 12.79
N TRP A 894 5.49 0.56 13.84
CA TRP A 894 5.44 1.32 15.09
C TRP A 894 6.78 1.19 15.83
N GLN A 895 7.46 2.31 16.06
CA GLN A 895 8.71 2.41 16.82
C GLN A 895 8.62 3.54 17.83
#